data_AF-A0A9E7ID47-F1
#
_entry.id   AF-A0A9E7ID47-F1
#
_cell.length_a   1.000
_cell.length_b   1.000
_cell.length_c   1.000
_cell.angle_alpha   90.00
_cell.angle_beta   90.00
_cell.angle_gamma   90.00
#
_symmetry.space_group_name_H-M   'P 1'
#
loop_
_entity.id
_entity.type
_entity.pdbx_description
1 polymer ?
#
loop_
_entity_poly.entity_id
_entity_poly.type
_entity_poly.pdbx_seq_one_letter_code
_entity_poly.pdbx_strand_id
1 'polypeptide(L)'
;MGHPPLSPLAGNGPQLRLPSAVEDLIERISREKSLLPPDPVARKALAGLGEAAAMDVLRKVASCRIKNLSALIMYMASRPDAAQASTHASACFPHSPTSGPNSAAAEEPHACTPRFEGSLPSGQTASPQLVALGRLEFRKAFLILSYIGRNKLEEMISVDFIEKIQLWPMKQFESEVWEEVGSKCISELDRRKNMDWDSGKAHVYHCHVDLERNFTFKGPYFQLQRTHLQRILGDDNVLLVKFSEEMSGEKGSSRSFQISDSVYHKVAEEGIFVGLRWYQFFVFKDGGKEKKKSPTGSPVKCYFVRMESNWGVDQEKAYILSDKFIHEARTVFMHIHTVSSLSKYMARFSLILSKTIKLDIDLSSVHVEVIDDIPCVDDNGNIVCGDNGDPMIHTDGTGFISEDLAMKCPQHIYRGKCSIPTDIQKFLGGAEALERRLGDRSLTSEVPLLIQFRMFNNGKAVKGTLLLNKLLPPETIQVRPSMIKVESDPSISYIQSCNSLEIVATSNQPKRTCLSRHLIVLLHYGGVPKEFFLELLMNSLDDAQNARYSKQAALRVALKYGDMDDFLVSRMILCGIPLDEPYLQFRLSILMREERKSLKTGKLPVTDCYYLMGTVDPTGLLKPNEVCVILENGQVSGDVLVYKHPGLHFGDIHVLTATYNKDLEKFVGYSKYAIFFPTKGPRSLADEMANSDFDGDMYWVSRNSQLLQYFRSSLPWTPTPSSMRGPRGIQQKEPIEFSSKELERELFQQFLINRFKPSNTVSMASDCWLSYMDRLLTLGDECAEEKECLKEKILQLVNIYYDALDAPKSGLKVEVPIELKAEKYPHYMERSNSYTSTSILGLIFDTVNSVQTEDPPSNGISKLPCFAEESSQSCLLLWSQRYSNYLKEMKQVMEMKHETKDSKNEMADEIIQKYKLLLYGAAEFEESPRKLEDIWDEARAIYNIAYGHTERCQAVGRCSFAWNVAGRALCMLHASRQGEKCSIPCSTTVLKEILG
;
A
#
# COMPACT_ATOMS: atom_id res chain seq x y z
N MET A 1 -53.39 -27.05 28.90
CA MET A 1 -54.83 -27.40 29.05
C MET A 1 -55.66 -26.28 28.45
N GLY A 2 -56.71 -26.64 27.71
CA GLY A 2 -57.94 -25.83 27.57
C GLY A 2 -57.86 -24.53 26.76
N HIS A 3 -58.18 -24.63 25.47
CA HIS A 3 -59.28 -23.91 24.78
C HIS A 3 -60.29 -23.13 25.66
N PRO A 4 -61.18 -22.25 25.14
CA PRO A 4 -61.19 -21.42 23.91
C PRO A 4 -61.95 -20.05 24.14
N PRO A 5 -62.85 -19.52 23.28
CA PRO A 5 -62.83 -18.13 22.83
C PRO A 5 -64.07 -17.31 23.26
N LEU A 6 -64.12 -16.03 22.89
CA LEU A 6 -65.39 -15.31 22.71
C LEU A 6 -65.31 -14.45 21.44
N SER A 7 -66.08 -14.88 20.44
CA SER A 7 -66.52 -14.07 19.29
C SER A 7 -67.81 -13.30 19.69
N PRO A 8 -68.46 -12.56 18.79
CA PRO A 8 -68.16 -11.18 18.41
C PRO A 8 -69.36 -10.24 18.66
N LEU A 9 -69.15 -8.92 18.66
CA LEU A 9 -70.24 -7.95 18.45
C LEU A 9 -69.96 -7.16 17.18
N ALA A 10 -70.65 -7.56 16.11
CA ALA A 10 -70.76 -6.85 14.86
C ALA A 10 -71.79 -5.71 15.02
N GLY A 11 -71.33 -4.47 14.80
CA GLY A 11 -72.19 -3.32 14.50
C GLY A 11 -71.99 -2.95 13.03
N ASN A 12 -72.92 -3.41 12.18
CA ASN A 12 -72.99 -3.10 10.76
C ASN A 12 -73.35 -1.62 10.52
N GLY A 13 -72.37 -0.83 10.08
CA GLY A 13 -72.61 0.37 9.26
C GLY A 13 -72.38 0.03 7.78
N PRO A 14 -72.95 0.77 6.82
CA PRO A 14 -72.81 0.46 5.39
C PRO A 14 -71.33 0.48 5.00
N GLN A 15 -70.79 -0.67 4.56
CA GLN A 15 -69.43 -0.75 4.03
C GLN A 15 -69.31 0.19 2.85
N LEU A 16 -68.45 1.21 2.99
CA LEU A 16 -68.09 2.11 1.90
C LEU A 16 -67.44 1.27 0.79
N ARG A 17 -68.13 1.13 -0.36
CA ARG A 17 -67.59 0.38 -1.51
C ARG A 17 -66.48 1.20 -2.18
N LEU A 18 -65.26 0.67 -2.18
CA LEU A 18 -64.15 1.21 -2.95
C LEU A 18 -64.21 0.68 -4.40
N PRO A 19 -63.50 1.31 -5.36
CA PRO A 19 -63.36 0.77 -6.70
C PRO A 19 -62.81 -0.66 -6.69
N SER A 20 -63.27 -1.51 -7.61
CA SER A 20 -62.96 -2.96 -7.60
C SER A 20 -61.46 -3.25 -7.53
N ALA A 21 -60.64 -2.51 -8.28
CA ALA A 21 -59.19 -2.72 -8.28
C ALA A 21 -58.54 -2.43 -6.91
N VAL A 22 -59.08 -1.46 -6.16
CA VAL A 22 -58.64 -1.11 -4.81
C VAL A 22 -59.08 -2.18 -3.81
N GLU A 23 -60.31 -2.68 -3.95
CA GLU A 23 -60.83 -3.79 -3.15
C GLU A 23 -60.01 -5.08 -3.34
N ASP A 24 -59.74 -5.45 -4.59
CA ASP A 24 -58.97 -6.64 -4.94
C ASP A 24 -57.54 -6.58 -4.39
N LEU A 25 -56.92 -5.39 -4.42
CA LEU A 25 -55.58 -5.21 -3.88
C LEU A 25 -55.55 -5.23 -2.35
N ILE A 26 -56.56 -4.66 -1.69
CA ILE A 26 -56.71 -4.78 -0.23
C ILE A 26 -56.86 -6.24 0.17
N GLU A 27 -57.73 -6.99 -0.50
CA GLU A 27 -57.97 -8.40 -0.20
C GLU A 27 -56.70 -9.23 -0.44
N ARG A 28 -55.96 -8.95 -1.51
CA ARG A 28 -54.67 -9.58 -1.78
C ARG A 28 -53.65 -9.31 -0.67
N ILE A 29 -53.48 -8.06 -0.23
CA ILE A 29 -52.55 -7.70 0.84
C ILE A 29 -52.94 -8.35 2.17
N SER A 30 -54.23 -8.30 2.52
CA SER A 30 -54.76 -8.92 3.74
C SER A 30 -54.54 -10.43 3.74
N ARG A 31 -54.73 -11.10 2.60
CA ARG A 31 -54.50 -12.54 2.45
C ARG A 31 -53.01 -12.90 2.49
N GLU A 32 -52.17 -12.25 1.68
CA GLU A 32 -50.73 -12.53 1.58
C GLU A 32 -49.99 -12.26 2.90
N LYS A 33 -50.49 -11.32 3.71
CA LYS A 33 -49.87 -10.93 4.99
C LYS A 33 -50.62 -11.46 6.22
N SER A 34 -51.71 -12.21 6.03
CA SER A 34 -52.58 -12.73 7.10
C SER A 34 -53.07 -11.65 8.09
N LEU A 35 -53.51 -10.50 7.57
CA LEU A 35 -53.98 -9.36 8.36
C LEU A 35 -55.48 -9.14 8.17
N LEU A 36 -56.15 -8.63 9.21
CA LEU A 36 -57.54 -8.19 9.09
C LEU A 36 -57.67 -7.07 8.03
N PRO A 37 -58.78 -7.05 7.26
CA PRO A 37 -59.03 -5.98 6.29
C PRO A 37 -59.12 -4.63 6.99
N PRO A 38 -58.78 -3.53 6.30
CA PRO A 38 -58.79 -2.19 6.87
C PRO A 38 -60.18 -1.81 7.35
N ASP A 39 -60.22 -1.15 8.50
CA ASP A 39 -61.45 -0.68 9.12
C ASP A 39 -62.15 0.41 8.28
N PRO A 40 -63.41 0.75 8.58
CA PRO A 40 -64.17 1.73 7.80
C PRO A 40 -63.52 3.12 7.72
N VAL A 41 -62.70 3.51 8.71
CA VAL A 41 -62.03 4.81 8.72
C VAL A 41 -60.89 4.83 7.70
N ALA A 42 -60.06 3.79 7.67
CA ALA A 42 -59.01 3.62 6.68
C ALA A 42 -59.57 3.50 5.25
N ARG A 43 -60.69 2.80 5.08
CA ARG A 43 -61.37 2.70 3.78
C ARG A 43 -61.92 4.05 3.30
N LYS A 44 -62.46 4.86 4.21
CA LYS A 44 -62.93 6.22 3.88
C LYS A 44 -61.78 7.14 3.46
N ALA A 45 -60.61 7.00 4.07
CA ALA A 45 -59.41 7.74 3.64
C ALA A 45 -58.97 7.34 2.22
N LEU A 46 -58.97 6.05 1.88
CA LEU A 46 -58.66 5.60 0.53
C LEU A 46 -59.70 6.08 -0.50
N ALA A 47 -60.98 6.06 -0.15
CA ALA A 47 -62.03 6.59 -1.02
C ALA A 47 -61.85 8.09 -1.32
N GLY A 48 -61.38 8.85 -0.32
CA GLY A 48 -61.13 10.29 -0.46
C GLY A 48 -59.95 10.65 -1.37
N LEU A 49 -59.04 9.72 -1.65
CA LEU A 49 -57.87 9.94 -2.51
C LEU A 49 -58.15 9.75 -4.01
N GLY A 50 -59.23 9.04 -4.36
CA GLY A 50 -59.46 8.58 -5.73
C GLY A 50 -58.67 7.31 -6.09
N GLU A 51 -59.14 6.56 -7.10
CA GLU A 51 -58.69 5.19 -7.39
C GLU A 51 -57.18 5.08 -7.63
N ALA A 52 -56.60 5.93 -8.48
CA ALA A 52 -55.19 5.86 -8.86
C ALA A 52 -54.25 6.11 -7.66
N ALA A 53 -54.55 7.13 -6.84
CA ALA A 53 -53.78 7.45 -5.65
C ALA A 53 -53.96 6.39 -4.55
N ALA A 54 -55.18 5.87 -4.37
CA ALA A 54 -55.44 4.78 -3.44
C ALA A 54 -54.67 3.51 -3.81
N MET A 55 -54.57 3.18 -5.10
CA MET A 55 -53.78 2.05 -5.59
C MET A 55 -52.29 2.23 -5.33
N ASP A 56 -51.76 3.44 -5.52
CA ASP A 56 -50.34 3.72 -5.29
C ASP A 56 -49.98 3.65 -3.79
N VAL A 57 -50.86 4.17 -2.92
CA VAL A 57 -50.74 4.01 -1.47
C VAL A 57 -50.75 2.52 -1.10
N LEU A 58 -51.68 1.72 -1.61
CA LEU A 58 -51.77 0.29 -1.29
C LEU A 58 -50.57 -0.52 -1.80
N ARG A 59 -50.01 -0.20 -2.98
CA ARG A 59 -48.77 -0.84 -3.47
C ARG A 59 -47.58 -0.53 -2.56
N LYS A 60 -47.46 0.73 -2.11
CA LYS A 60 -46.43 1.15 -1.14
C LYS A 60 -46.62 0.44 0.20
N VAL A 61 -47.86 0.30 0.67
CA VAL A 61 -48.21 -0.47 1.87
C VAL A 61 -47.78 -1.94 1.71
N ALA A 62 -48.09 -2.59 0.58
CA ALA A 62 -47.77 -4.00 0.32
C ALA A 62 -46.26 -4.31 0.40
N SER A 63 -45.41 -3.34 0.01
CA SER A 63 -43.95 -3.46 0.05
C SER A 63 -43.33 -3.28 1.44
N CYS A 64 -44.12 -2.82 2.43
CA CYS A 64 -43.66 -2.59 3.80
C CYS A 64 -43.88 -3.81 4.71
N ARG A 65 -43.19 -3.85 5.86
CA ARG A 65 -43.47 -4.82 6.93
C ARG A 65 -44.65 -4.30 7.78
N ILE A 66 -45.83 -4.88 7.60
CA ILE A 66 -47.09 -4.36 8.16
C ILE A 66 -47.47 -5.13 9.43
N LYS A 67 -47.75 -4.42 10.53
CA LYS A 67 -48.34 -4.99 11.76
C LYS A 67 -49.83 -4.64 11.93
N ASN A 68 -50.26 -3.48 11.44
CA ASN A 68 -51.64 -3.02 11.43
C ASN A 68 -51.91 -2.30 10.11
N LEU A 69 -52.81 -2.86 9.30
CA LEU A 69 -53.06 -2.39 7.94
C LEU A 69 -53.79 -1.04 7.92
N SER A 70 -54.82 -0.86 8.76
CA SER A 70 -55.56 0.40 8.86
C SER A 70 -54.67 1.58 9.24
N ALA A 71 -53.83 1.41 10.26
CA ALA A 71 -52.98 2.48 10.78
C ALA A 71 -51.96 2.95 9.73
N LEU A 72 -51.38 2.02 8.97
CA LEU A 72 -50.40 2.35 7.94
C LEU A 72 -51.04 3.01 6.72
N ILE A 73 -52.24 2.57 6.33
CA ILE A 73 -53.02 3.22 5.28
C ILE A 73 -53.34 4.67 5.68
N MET A 74 -53.82 4.90 6.90
CA MET A 74 -54.12 6.25 7.40
C MET A 74 -52.88 7.14 7.46
N TYR A 75 -51.73 6.60 7.88
CA TYR A 75 -50.46 7.31 7.88
C TYR A 75 -49.99 7.70 6.47
N MET A 76 -50.16 6.82 5.49
CA MET A 76 -49.73 7.09 4.12
C MET A 76 -50.72 8.00 3.37
N ALA A 77 -52.02 7.85 3.63
CA ALA A 77 -53.07 8.67 3.05
C ALA A 77 -53.09 10.12 3.56
N SER A 78 -52.49 10.38 4.73
CA SER A 78 -52.40 11.73 5.31
C SER A 78 -51.17 12.53 4.87
N ARG A 79 -50.30 11.98 4.01
CA ARG A 79 -49.13 12.69 3.48
C ARG A 79 -49.50 13.56 2.27
N PRO A 80 -48.97 14.79 2.16
CA PRO A 80 -49.33 15.74 1.09
C PRO A 80 -49.05 15.24 -0.32
N ASP A 81 -48.12 14.29 -0.48
CA ASP A 81 -47.74 13.71 -1.78
C ASP A 81 -48.79 12.74 -2.38
N ALA A 82 -49.80 12.32 -1.61
CA ALA A 82 -50.78 11.34 -2.07
C ALA A 82 -51.79 11.89 -3.09
N ALA A 83 -51.96 13.22 -3.20
CA ALA A 83 -53.02 13.84 -4.00
C ALA A 83 -52.60 14.34 -5.40
N GLN A 84 -51.32 14.24 -5.80
CA GLN A 84 -50.80 14.86 -7.04
C GLN A 84 -50.69 13.95 -8.27
N ALA A 85 -51.20 12.70 -8.21
CA ALA A 85 -51.17 11.78 -9.34
C ALA A 85 -52.42 11.89 -10.24
N SER A 86 -52.70 13.06 -10.81
CA SER A 86 -53.71 13.20 -11.87
C SER A 86 -53.43 14.39 -12.78
N THR A 87 -52.55 14.22 -13.76
CA THR A 87 -52.60 14.94 -15.04
C THR A 87 -51.61 14.30 -16.01
N HIS A 88 -52.01 14.25 -17.29
CA HIS A 88 -51.33 13.63 -18.43
C HIS A 88 -51.64 12.15 -18.70
N ALA A 89 -52.84 11.91 -19.21
CA ALA A 89 -53.05 10.96 -20.30
C ALA A 89 -54.05 11.54 -21.31
N SER A 90 -53.64 11.75 -22.56
CA SER A 90 -54.49 11.57 -23.74
C SER A 90 -53.66 11.73 -25.02
N ALA A 91 -53.48 10.64 -25.75
CA ALA A 91 -53.98 10.48 -27.12
C ALA A 91 -53.38 9.20 -27.73
N CYS A 92 -54.23 8.19 -27.91
CA CYS A 92 -53.99 7.04 -28.79
C CYS A 92 -55.12 7.01 -29.82
N PHE A 93 -54.81 6.65 -31.06
CA PHE A 93 -55.75 6.01 -31.98
C PHE A 93 -54.97 5.13 -32.98
N PRO A 94 -55.60 4.12 -33.61
CA PRO A 94 -55.06 2.77 -33.74
C PRO A 94 -54.92 2.33 -35.21
N HIS A 95 -54.34 1.14 -35.48
CA HIS A 95 -54.95 0.06 -36.29
C HIS A 95 -53.96 -1.08 -36.61
N SER A 96 -54.54 -2.25 -36.84
CA SER A 96 -53.96 -3.60 -36.86
C SER A 96 -53.59 -4.07 -38.30
N PRO A 97 -53.34 -5.37 -38.59
CA PRO A 97 -52.08 -5.91 -39.10
C PRO A 97 -52.12 -6.35 -40.58
N THR A 98 -50.97 -6.50 -41.26
CA THR A 98 -50.88 -7.33 -42.48
C THR A 98 -49.44 -7.75 -42.83
N SER A 99 -49.36 -8.86 -43.55
CA SER A 99 -48.26 -9.81 -43.78
C SER A 99 -47.27 -9.46 -44.91
N GLY A 100 -45.95 -9.57 -44.62
CA GLY A 100 -44.75 -9.93 -45.44
C GLY A 100 -44.53 -9.40 -46.89
N PRO A 101 -43.39 -9.73 -47.56
CA PRO A 101 -42.00 -9.92 -47.11
C PRO A 101 -40.95 -9.08 -47.93
N ASN A 102 -39.66 -9.15 -47.52
CA ASN A 102 -38.42 -8.78 -48.25
C ASN A 102 -38.04 -7.29 -48.44
N SER A 103 -36.95 -6.86 -47.79
CA SER A 103 -35.60 -6.75 -48.40
C SER A 103 -34.71 -5.71 -47.69
N ALA A 104 -33.47 -6.15 -47.46
CA ALA A 104 -32.24 -5.47 -47.04
C ALA A 104 -32.19 -3.93 -46.96
N ALA A 105 -31.84 -3.42 -45.78
CA ALA A 105 -30.81 -2.39 -45.58
C ALA A 105 -30.38 -2.38 -44.10
N ALA A 106 -29.07 -2.31 -43.86
CA ALA A 106 -28.46 -2.28 -42.53
C ALA A 106 -28.74 -0.95 -41.83
N GLU A 107 -29.15 -1.00 -40.55
CA GLU A 107 -29.19 0.15 -39.65
C GLU A 107 -28.24 -0.10 -38.46
N GLU A 108 -27.41 0.91 -38.19
CA GLU A 108 -26.46 0.97 -37.07
C GLU A 108 -27.17 1.00 -35.70
N PRO A 109 -26.54 0.49 -34.62
CA PRO A 109 -27.08 0.63 -33.28
C PRO A 109 -26.74 2.02 -32.71
N HIS A 110 -27.79 2.83 -32.54
CA HIS A 110 -27.78 4.11 -31.83
C HIS A 110 -27.12 4.02 -30.43
N ALA A 111 -26.03 4.78 -30.27
CA ALA A 111 -25.42 5.11 -28.98
C ALA A 111 -26.25 6.18 -28.25
N CYS A 112 -26.40 6.05 -26.93
CA CYS A 112 -26.91 7.14 -26.08
C CYS A 112 -26.26 7.13 -24.68
N THR A 113 -25.20 7.92 -24.56
CA THR A 113 -24.89 8.74 -23.37
C THR A 113 -24.54 10.13 -23.92
N PRO A 114 -25.10 11.23 -23.39
CA PRO A 114 -24.96 12.53 -24.04
C PRO A 114 -23.51 13.00 -23.98
N ARG A 115 -22.94 13.34 -25.15
CA ARG A 115 -21.70 14.11 -25.26
C ARG A 115 -21.91 15.48 -24.64
N PHE A 116 -20.91 15.98 -23.93
CA PHE A 116 -20.95 17.25 -23.20
C PHE A 116 -20.85 18.42 -24.19
N GLU A 117 -21.98 19.02 -24.57
CA GLU A 117 -22.01 20.33 -25.24
C GLU A 117 -21.75 21.45 -24.21
N GLY A 118 -20.49 21.62 -23.78
CA GLY A 118 -19.98 22.86 -23.15
C GLY A 118 -20.64 23.36 -21.84
N SER A 119 -21.62 22.68 -21.27
CA SER A 119 -22.36 23.14 -20.08
C SER A 119 -22.11 22.23 -18.87
N LEU A 120 -21.80 22.81 -17.69
CA LEU A 120 -21.73 22.10 -16.40
C LEU A 120 -22.95 21.16 -16.20
N PRO A 121 -22.90 20.15 -15.31
CA PRO A 121 -23.97 19.14 -15.14
C PRO A 121 -25.41 19.66 -14.94
N SER A 122 -25.58 20.96 -14.70
CA SER A 122 -26.85 21.67 -14.55
C SER A 122 -27.32 22.45 -15.80
N GLY A 123 -26.62 22.39 -16.93
CA GLY A 123 -26.91 23.25 -18.08
C GLY A 123 -26.54 24.73 -17.88
N GLN A 124 -25.83 25.05 -16.78
CA GLN A 124 -25.43 26.43 -16.43
C GLN A 124 -24.08 26.81 -17.06
N THR A 125 -23.97 28.06 -17.49
CA THR A 125 -22.72 28.69 -17.91
C THR A 125 -21.75 28.79 -16.73
N ALA A 126 -20.47 28.50 -16.97
CA ALA A 126 -19.43 28.61 -15.96
C ALA A 126 -19.38 30.03 -15.38
N SER A 127 -19.23 30.15 -14.06
CA SER A 127 -19.09 31.45 -13.41
C SER A 127 -17.83 32.17 -13.89
N PRO A 128 -17.81 33.52 -13.94
CA PRO A 128 -16.61 34.27 -14.31
C PRO A 128 -15.38 33.89 -13.48
N GLN A 129 -15.58 33.57 -12.19
CA GLN A 129 -14.55 33.09 -11.28
C GLN A 129 -14.01 31.72 -11.69
N LEU A 130 -14.86 30.76 -12.05
CA LEU A 130 -14.41 29.46 -12.56
C LEU A 130 -13.66 29.59 -13.88
N VAL A 131 -14.10 30.49 -14.77
CA VAL A 131 -13.40 30.79 -16.03
C VAL A 131 -12.02 31.41 -15.76
N ALA A 132 -11.93 32.36 -14.82
CA ALA A 132 -10.67 32.97 -14.42
C ALA A 132 -9.73 31.96 -13.74
N LEU A 133 -10.25 31.10 -12.85
CA LEU A 133 -9.53 29.97 -12.27
C LEU A 133 -8.99 29.05 -13.38
N GLY A 134 -9.79 28.88 -14.43
CA GLY A 134 -9.49 28.23 -15.70
C GLY A 134 -8.31 28.83 -16.50
N ARG A 135 -7.70 29.93 -16.06
CA ARG A 135 -6.51 30.52 -16.68
C ARG A 135 -5.23 30.33 -15.87
N LEU A 136 -5.34 29.77 -14.67
CA LEU A 136 -4.21 29.45 -13.80
C LEU A 136 -3.61 28.08 -14.15
N GLU A 137 -2.34 27.88 -13.78
CA GLU A 137 -1.76 26.54 -13.64
C GLU A 137 -2.63 25.69 -12.69
N PHE A 138 -2.82 24.40 -13.01
CA PHE A 138 -3.71 23.56 -12.21
C PHE A 138 -3.35 23.51 -10.72
N ARG A 139 -2.05 23.45 -10.37
CA ARG A 139 -1.60 23.49 -8.97
C ARG A 139 -2.01 24.76 -8.22
N LYS A 140 -2.02 25.91 -8.90
CA LYS A 140 -2.44 27.21 -8.36
C LYS A 140 -3.95 27.22 -8.12
N ALA A 141 -4.71 26.81 -9.13
CA ALA A 141 -6.16 26.68 -9.03
C ALA A 141 -6.59 25.70 -7.94
N PHE A 142 -5.96 24.52 -7.88
CA PHE A 142 -6.24 23.52 -6.87
C PHE A 142 -5.94 24.02 -5.45
N LEU A 143 -4.88 24.80 -5.28
CA LEU A 143 -4.54 25.39 -3.98
C LEU A 143 -5.62 26.37 -3.50
N ILE A 144 -6.15 27.22 -4.40
CA ILE A 144 -7.31 28.08 -4.10
C ILE A 144 -8.51 27.21 -3.67
N LEU A 145 -8.83 26.16 -4.45
CA LEU A 145 -9.93 25.23 -4.14
C LEU A 145 -9.72 24.49 -2.81
N SER A 146 -8.47 24.20 -2.43
CA SER A 146 -8.14 23.62 -1.14
C SER A 146 -8.30 24.63 0.00
N TYR A 147 -7.99 25.91 -0.24
CA TYR A 147 -8.00 26.96 0.78
C TYR A 147 -9.40 27.51 1.06
N ILE A 148 -10.30 27.52 0.08
CA ILE A 148 -11.72 27.88 0.31
C ILE A 148 -12.47 26.84 1.16
N GLY A 149 -11.92 25.62 1.31
CA GLY A 149 -12.52 24.56 2.10
C GLY A 149 -13.83 24.05 1.51
N ARG A 150 -14.94 24.24 2.24
CA ARG A 150 -16.31 23.84 1.82
C ARG A 150 -17.12 24.98 1.20
N ASN A 151 -16.53 26.18 1.12
CA ASN A 151 -17.23 27.36 0.63
C ASN A 151 -17.27 27.39 -0.90
N LYS A 152 -18.20 28.16 -1.47
CA LYS A 152 -18.26 28.36 -2.91
C LYS A 152 -17.16 29.33 -3.36
N LEU A 153 -16.58 29.07 -4.53
CA LEU A 153 -15.52 29.91 -5.10
C LEU A 153 -16.02 31.35 -5.30
N GLU A 154 -17.24 31.50 -5.80
CA GLU A 154 -17.88 32.78 -6.13
C GLU A 154 -18.08 33.68 -4.91
N GLU A 155 -18.16 33.09 -3.72
CA GLU A 155 -18.36 33.80 -2.45
C GLU A 155 -17.03 34.24 -1.81
N MET A 156 -15.92 33.65 -2.24
CA MET A 156 -14.62 33.77 -1.56
C MET A 156 -13.55 34.54 -2.33
N ILE A 157 -13.66 34.63 -3.66
CA ILE A 157 -12.61 35.24 -4.50
C ILE A 157 -13.21 36.01 -5.69
N SER A 158 -12.62 37.16 -6.03
CA SER A 158 -13.02 37.96 -7.20
C SER A 158 -12.20 37.60 -8.45
N VAL A 159 -12.74 37.89 -9.64
CA VAL A 159 -12.05 37.69 -10.92
C VAL A 159 -10.77 38.52 -10.98
N ASP A 160 -10.85 39.81 -10.63
CA ASP A 160 -9.71 40.73 -10.63
C ASP A 160 -8.54 40.23 -9.76
N PHE A 161 -8.87 39.61 -8.62
CA PHE A 161 -7.84 39.04 -7.75
C PHE A 161 -7.17 37.82 -8.39
N ILE A 162 -7.92 36.91 -9.01
CA ILE A 162 -7.37 35.75 -9.74
C ILE A 162 -6.44 36.22 -10.86
N GLU A 163 -6.85 37.22 -11.64
CA GLU A 163 -6.06 37.78 -12.74
C GLU A 163 -4.79 38.45 -12.24
N LYS A 164 -4.86 39.21 -11.14
CA LYS A 164 -3.70 39.87 -10.50
C LYS A 164 -2.60 38.86 -10.13
N ILE A 165 -2.98 37.70 -9.58
CA ILE A 165 -2.02 36.71 -9.06
C ILE A 165 -1.60 35.66 -10.08
N GLN A 166 -2.16 35.67 -11.30
CA GLN A 166 -1.99 34.61 -12.29
C GLN A 166 -0.51 34.28 -12.58
N LEU A 167 0.30 35.32 -12.79
CA LEU A 167 1.70 35.21 -13.17
C LEU A 167 2.66 35.14 -11.97
N TRP A 168 2.14 35.13 -10.73
CA TRP A 168 3.00 35.15 -9.56
C TRP A 168 3.73 33.81 -9.38
N PRO A 169 5.00 33.83 -8.95
CA PRO A 169 5.69 32.61 -8.54
C PRO A 169 4.95 31.92 -7.40
N MET A 170 4.95 30.58 -7.36
CA MET A 170 4.15 29.79 -6.42
C MET A 170 4.27 30.22 -4.95
N LYS A 171 5.47 30.60 -4.51
CA LYS A 171 5.70 31.06 -3.14
C LYS A 171 4.95 32.36 -2.82
N GLN A 172 4.99 33.32 -3.73
CA GLN A 172 4.28 34.59 -3.59
C GLN A 172 2.78 34.39 -3.77
N PHE A 173 2.38 33.59 -4.76
CA PHE A 173 1.01 33.18 -5.01
C PHE A 173 0.36 32.55 -3.77
N GLU A 174 0.98 31.53 -3.17
CA GLU A 174 0.44 30.86 -1.99
C GLU A 174 0.25 31.82 -0.82
N SER A 175 1.23 32.70 -0.59
CA SER A 175 1.17 33.64 0.54
C SER A 175 0.01 34.60 0.39
N GLU A 176 -0.20 35.15 -0.81
CA GLU A 176 -1.32 36.07 -1.06
C GLU A 176 -2.68 35.35 -0.98
N VAL A 177 -2.80 34.16 -1.57
CA VAL A 177 -4.04 33.37 -1.51
C VAL A 177 -4.36 32.94 -0.08
N TRP A 178 -3.34 32.66 0.74
CA TRP A 178 -3.54 32.39 2.17
C TRP A 178 -4.09 33.61 2.90
N GLU A 179 -3.46 34.77 2.77
CA GLU A 179 -3.89 35.98 3.48
C GLU A 179 -5.29 36.42 3.04
N GLU A 180 -5.56 36.40 1.73
CA GLU A 180 -6.85 36.83 1.19
C GLU A 180 -7.97 35.84 1.48
N VAL A 181 -7.69 34.53 1.41
CA VAL A 181 -8.74 33.48 1.46
C VAL A 181 -8.47 32.44 2.53
N GLY A 182 -7.33 31.75 2.45
CA GLY A 182 -7.07 30.56 3.27
C GLY A 182 -7.19 30.78 4.78
N SER A 183 -6.68 31.91 5.27
CA SER A 183 -6.70 32.31 6.69
C SER A 183 -8.12 32.47 7.28
N LYS A 184 -9.11 32.73 6.41
CA LYS A 184 -10.52 32.93 6.76
C LYS A 184 -11.32 31.62 6.69
N CYS A 185 -10.89 30.68 5.87
CA CYS A 185 -11.69 29.50 5.47
C CYS A 185 -11.23 28.19 6.09
N ILE A 186 -9.92 28.02 6.30
CA ILE A 186 -9.34 26.78 6.83
C ILE A 186 -8.35 27.09 7.94
N SER A 187 -8.06 26.09 8.77
CA SER A 187 -7.12 26.27 9.87
C SER A 187 -5.69 26.48 9.35
N GLU A 188 -4.86 27.26 10.06
CA GLU A 188 -3.43 27.40 9.73
C GLU A 188 -2.71 26.04 9.70
N LEU A 189 -3.24 25.05 10.42
CA LEU A 189 -2.79 23.67 10.43
C LEU A 189 -3.06 22.92 9.12
N ASP A 190 -4.01 23.38 8.29
CA ASP A 190 -4.28 22.82 6.96
C ASP A 190 -3.57 23.62 5.84
N ARG A 191 -2.89 24.72 6.15
CA ARG A 191 -2.12 25.55 5.20
C ARG A 191 -0.99 24.75 4.55
N ARG A 192 -0.78 24.93 3.25
CA ARG A 192 0.28 24.30 2.46
C ARG A 192 1.37 25.30 2.11
N LYS A 193 2.28 25.54 3.07
CA LYS A 193 3.43 26.42 2.89
C LYS A 193 4.65 25.64 2.42
N ASN A 194 4.73 25.35 1.12
CA ASN A 194 5.89 24.66 0.57
C ASN A 194 6.98 25.67 0.15
N MET A 195 8.25 25.31 0.39
CA MET A 195 9.39 26.15 0.00
C MET A 195 9.91 25.82 -1.41
N ASP A 196 9.65 24.61 -1.89
CA ASP A 196 10.22 24.05 -3.12
C ASP A 196 9.12 23.54 -4.06
N TRP A 197 8.31 24.50 -4.54
CA TRP A 197 7.20 24.23 -5.46
C TRP A 197 7.63 23.68 -6.82
N ASP A 198 8.90 23.86 -7.19
CA ASP A 198 9.45 23.52 -8.50
C ASP A 198 10.50 22.39 -8.41
N SER A 199 10.47 21.61 -7.32
CA SER A 199 11.38 20.47 -7.03
C SER A 199 11.37 19.33 -8.05
N GLY A 200 10.50 19.36 -9.06
CA GLY A 200 10.26 18.26 -9.99
C GLY A 200 9.56 17.03 -9.39
N LYS A 201 9.28 17.03 -8.08
CA LYS A 201 8.54 15.96 -7.38
C LYS A 201 7.12 15.81 -7.92
N ALA A 202 6.54 14.63 -7.71
CA ALA A 202 5.18 14.35 -8.14
C ALA A 202 4.19 15.11 -7.24
N HIS A 203 3.20 15.78 -7.84
CA HIS A 203 2.09 16.35 -7.09
C HIS A 203 0.99 15.30 -6.90
N VAL A 204 0.38 15.29 -5.72
CA VAL A 204 -0.75 14.44 -5.38
C VAL A 204 -1.91 15.30 -4.89
N TYR A 205 -3.05 15.16 -5.54
CA TYR A 205 -4.26 15.95 -5.30
C TYR A 205 -5.29 15.07 -4.61
N HIS A 206 -5.79 15.48 -3.45
CA HIS A 206 -6.80 14.72 -2.71
C HIS A 206 -8.17 15.38 -2.78
N CYS A 207 -9.21 14.56 -2.96
CA CYS A 207 -10.60 14.94 -2.78
C CYS A 207 -11.22 14.08 -1.69
N HIS A 208 -11.84 14.71 -0.70
CA HIS A 208 -12.59 14.04 0.35
C HIS A 208 -14.08 14.18 0.05
N VAL A 209 -14.81 13.07 0.10
CA VAL A 209 -16.24 13.00 -0.20
C VAL A 209 -16.99 12.59 1.06
N ASP A 210 -17.95 13.40 1.49
CA ASP A 210 -18.85 13.06 2.60
C ASP A 210 -20.17 12.42 2.15
N LEU A 211 -21.00 11.99 3.12
CA LEU A 211 -22.27 11.31 2.85
C LEU A 211 -23.33 12.27 2.28
N GLU A 212 -23.14 13.58 2.44
CA GLU A 212 -23.96 14.61 1.81
C GLU A 212 -23.49 14.93 0.37
N ARG A 213 -22.49 14.21 -0.15
CA ARG A 213 -21.85 14.41 -1.46
C ARG A 213 -21.11 15.75 -1.60
N ASN A 214 -20.70 16.36 -0.50
CA ASN A 214 -19.83 17.52 -0.55
C ASN A 214 -18.38 17.10 -0.81
N PHE A 215 -17.69 17.92 -1.59
CA PHE A 215 -16.28 17.74 -1.91
C PHE A 215 -15.43 18.68 -1.07
N THR A 216 -14.34 18.16 -0.50
CA THR A 216 -13.31 18.98 0.16
C THR A 216 -11.96 18.61 -0.43
N PHE A 217 -11.28 19.59 -1.03
CA PHE A 217 -9.97 19.38 -1.65
C PHE A 217 -8.85 19.57 -0.62
N LYS A 218 -7.84 18.72 -0.71
CA LYS A 218 -6.63 18.81 0.12
C LYS A 218 -5.38 18.61 -0.71
N GLY A 219 -4.37 19.45 -0.48
CA GLY A 219 -3.10 19.43 -1.21
C GLY A 219 -2.88 20.72 -2.01
N PRO A 220 -1.96 20.73 -2.99
CA PRO A 220 -1.20 19.59 -3.48
C PRO A 220 -0.20 19.06 -2.44
N TYR A 221 -0.01 17.74 -2.39
CA TYR A 221 1.04 17.07 -1.61
C TYR A 221 2.19 16.66 -2.52
N PHE A 222 3.40 16.56 -1.98
CA PHE A 222 4.52 15.99 -2.73
C PHE A 222 4.64 14.49 -2.50
N GLN A 223 4.87 13.76 -3.57
CA GLN A 223 5.29 12.37 -3.53
C GLN A 223 6.65 12.25 -4.22
N LEU A 224 7.56 11.50 -3.60
CA LEU A 224 8.93 11.34 -4.08
C LEU A 224 9.00 10.71 -5.49
N GLN A 225 8.02 9.88 -5.87
CA GLN A 225 8.02 9.11 -7.11
C GLN A 225 6.68 9.19 -7.80
N ARG A 226 6.69 9.33 -9.13
CA ARG A 226 5.50 9.18 -9.97
C ARG A 226 5.19 7.71 -10.20
N THR A 227 3.91 7.37 -10.20
CA THR A 227 3.43 6.08 -10.71
C THR A 227 3.49 6.04 -12.25
N HIS A 228 3.27 4.88 -12.86
CA HIS A 228 3.13 4.81 -14.32
C HIS A 228 1.90 5.64 -14.79
N LEU A 229 0.78 5.55 -14.06
CA LEU A 229 -0.40 6.40 -14.30
C LEU A 229 -0.07 7.90 -14.37
N GLN A 230 0.66 8.42 -13.37
CA GLN A 230 1.04 9.84 -13.33
C GLN A 230 2.08 10.22 -14.39
N ARG A 231 3.01 9.32 -14.75
CA ARG A 231 3.98 9.60 -15.81
C ARG A 231 3.34 9.71 -17.18
N ILE A 232 2.29 8.92 -17.44
CA ILE A 232 1.55 9.00 -18.69
C ILE A 232 0.61 10.21 -18.66
N LEU A 233 -0.29 10.30 -17.67
CA LEU A 233 -1.33 11.33 -17.70
C LEU A 233 -0.86 12.71 -17.25
N GLY A 234 0.23 12.82 -16.49
CA GLY A 234 0.56 14.02 -15.72
C GLY A 234 -0.09 14.04 -14.35
N ASP A 235 0.58 14.68 -13.39
CA ASP A 235 0.16 14.71 -11.98
C ASP A 235 -1.22 15.37 -11.81
N ASP A 236 -1.50 16.41 -12.59
CA ASP A 236 -2.73 17.20 -12.56
C ASP A 236 -3.95 16.45 -13.07
N ASN A 237 -3.76 15.33 -13.77
CA ASN A 237 -4.83 14.52 -14.34
C ASN A 237 -5.20 13.31 -13.46
N VAL A 238 -4.63 13.22 -12.25
CA VAL A 238 -4.88 12.14 -11.29
C VAL A 238 -5.34 12.71 -9.95
N LEU A 239 -6.52 12.28 -9.50
CA LEU A 239 -7.15 12.70 -8.25
C LEU A 239 -7.31 11.50 -7.31
N LEU A 240 -6.73 11.58 -6.11
CA LEU A 240 -6.93 10.58 -5.07
C LEU A 240 -8.20 10.90 -4.27
N VAL A 241 -9.18 9.99 -4.27
CA VAL A 241 -10.48 10.22 -3.65
C VAL A 241 -10.64 9.41 -2.37
N LYS A 242 -11.03 10.07 -1.27
CA LYS A 242 -11.27 9.47 0.05
C LYS A 242 -12.73 9.65 0.46
N PHE A 243 -13.43 8.55 0.72
CA PHE A 243 -14.85 8.55 1.09
C PHE A 243 -15.04 8.42 2.60
N SER A 244 -15.79 9.31 3.26
CA SER A 244 -15.95 9.27 4.71
C SER A 244 -16.70 8.03 5.23
N GLU A 245 -16.34 7.55 6.41
CA GLU A 245 -17.19 6.65 7.22
C GLU A 245 -18.16 7.44 8.09
N GLU A 246 -19.33 6.85 8.37
CA GLU A 246 -20.34 7.39 9.27
C GLU A 246 -19.75 7.45 10.71
N MET A 247 -19.85 8.62 11.36
CA MET A 247 -19.27 8.89 12.69
C MET A 247 -20.12 8.38 13.87
N SER A 248 -21.30 7.81 13.61
CA SER A 248 -22.19 7.30 14.65
C SER A 248 -21.60 6.01 15.24
N GLY A 249 -21.50 5.95 16.57
CA GLY A 249 -20.85 4.87 17.33
C GLY A 249 -21.48 3.47 17.23
N GLU A 250 -22.40 3.23 16.29
CA GLU A 250 -22.92 1.90 15.98
C GLU A 250 -22.12 1.27 14.84
N LYS A 251 -21.07 0.54 15.21
CA LYS A 251 -20.33 -0.29 14.26
C LYS A 251 -21.27 -1.31 13.61
N GLY A 252 -21.46 -1.19 12.30
CA GLY A 252 -21.77 -2.32 11.43
C GLY A 252 -23.22 -2.79 11.38
N SER A 253 -24.19 -1.89 11.19
CA SER A 253 -25.47 -2.33 10.64
C SER A 253 -25.35 -2.49 9.12
N SER A 254 -25.93 -3.55 8.54
CA SER A 254 -26.02 -3.71 7.07
C SER A 254 -26.70 -2.52 6.38
N ARG A 255 -27.44 -1.70 7.14
CA ARG A 255 -28.21 -0.55 6.67
C ARG A 255 -27.35 0.69 6.42
N SER A 256 -26.29 0.93 7.20
CA SER A 256 -25.38 2.07 6.96
C SER A 256 -24.51 1.88 5.72
N PHE A 257 -24.09 0.64 5.44
CA PHE A 257 -23.42 0.31 4.18
C PHE A 257 -24.34 0.53 2.98
N GLN A 258 -25.63 0.13 3.05
CA GLN A 258 -26.56 0.32 1.92
C GLN A 258 -26.79 1.80 1.58
N ILE A 259 -26.86 2.67 2.60
CA ILE A 259 -27.04 4.11 2.39
C ILE A 259 -25.79 4.71 1.74
N SER A 260 -24.61 4.46 2.33
CA SER A 260 -23.32 4.93 1.78
C SER A 260 -23.03 4.39 0.37
N ASP A 261 -23.39 3.13 0.11
CA ASP A 261 -23.28 2.49 -1.20
C ASP A 261 -24.06 3.26 -2.28
N SER A 262 -25.34 3.56 -2.02
CA SER A 262 -26.18 4.31 -2.96
C SER A 262 -25.68 5.73 -3.23
N VAL A 263 -25.14 6.41 -2.22
CA VAL A 263 -24.62 7.78 -2.33
C VAL A 263 -23.32 7.79 -3.15
N TYR A 264 -22.39 6.88 -2.85
CA TYR A 264 -21.08 6.87 -3.49
C TYR A 264 -21.12 6.33 -4.91
N HIS A 265 -22.05 5.43 -5.24
CA HIS A 265 -22.32 5.06 -6.63
C HIS A 265 -22.72 6.28 -7.47
N LYS A 266 -23.60 7.16 -6.95
CA LYS A 266 -23.94 8.40 -7.65
C LYS A 266 -22.73 9.30 -7.89
N VAL A 267 -21.81 9.39 -6.92
CA VAL A 267 -20.56 10.17 -7.10
C VAL A 267 -19.66 9.55 -8.17
N ALA A 268 -19.58 8.21 -8.24
CA ALA A 268 -18.81 7.54 -9.30
C ALA A 268 -19.44 7.71 -10.69
N GLU A 269 -20.77 7.64 -10.78
CA GLU A 269 -21.53 7.81 -12.03
C GLU A 269 -21.48 9.25 -12.56
N GLU A 270 -21.66 10.24 -11.67
CA GLU A 270 -21.66 11.66 -12.04
C GLU A 270 -20.23 12.23 -12.18
N GLY A 271 -19.24 11.60 -11.56
CA GLY A 271 -17.87 12.08 -11.48
C GLY A 271 -17.68 13.27 -10.53
N ILE A 272 -16.48 13.83 -10.51
CA ILE A 272 -16.07 14.92 -9.62
C ILE A 272 -15.52 16.07 -10.45
N PHE A 273 -16.08 17.26 -10.27
CA PHE A 273 -15.57 18.47 -10.88
C PHE A 273 -14.51 19.11 -9.98
N VAL A 274 -13.34 19.38 -10.54
CA VAL A 274 -12.30 20.19 -9.91
C VAL A 274 -12.12 21.41 -10.78
N GLY A 275 -12.72 22.53 -10.39
CA GLY A 275 -12.86 23.68 -11.28
C GLY A 275 -13.64 23.30 -12.54
N LEU A 276 -13.01 23.44 -13.71
CA LEU A 276 -13.60 23.12 -15.02
C LEU A 276 -13.11 21.78 -15.60
N ARG A 277 -12.44 20.95 -14.80
CA ARG A 277 -12.01 19.59 -15.18
C ARG A 277 -12.92 18.55 -14.54
N TRP A 278 -13.29 17.55 -15.33
CA TRP A 278 -14.16 16.46 -14.90
C TRP A 278 -13.34 15.18 -14.68
N TYR A 279 -13.41 14.65 -13.45
CA TYR A 279 -12.68 13.46 -13.02
C TYR A 279 -13.65 12.30 -12.81
N GLN A 280 -13.33 11.12 -13.36
CA GLN A 280 -14.13 9.91 -13.21
C GLN A 280 -13.33 8.77 -12.59
N PHE A 281 -14.03 7.83 -11.95
CA PHE A 281 -13.41 6.68 -11.29
C PHE A 281 -12.59 5.85 -12.28
N PHE A 282 -11.33 5.57 -11.94
CA PHE A 282 -10.41 4.90 -12.85
C PHE A 282 -9.88 3.58 -12.29
N VAL A 283 -9.36 3.58 -11.06
CA VAL A 283 -8.70 2.42 -10.46
C VAL A 283 -8.64 2.55 -8.93
N PHE A 284 -8.59 1.42 -8.23
CA PHE A 284 -8.27 1.40 -6.80
C PHE A 284 -7.19 0.37 -6.46
N LYS A 285 -6.54 0.54 -5.31
CA LYS A 285 -5.51 -0.37 -4.79
C LYS A 285 -5.45 -0.30 -3.27
N ASP A 286 -5.05 -1.38 -2.62
CA ASP A 286 -4.76 -1.36 -1.19
C ASP A 286 -3.67 -0.33 -0.84
N GLY A 287 -4.00 0.58 0.06
CA GLY A 287 -3.18 1.67 0.59
C GLY A 287 -2.17 1.26 1.66
N GLY A 288 -2.14 -0.01 2.09
CA GLY A 288 -1.18 -0.54 3.05
C GLY A 288 -1.52 -0.19 4.52
N LYS A 289 -0.50 0.05 5.35
CA LYS A 289 -0.65 0.23 6.82
C LYS A 289 -1.18 1.61 7.24
N GLU A 290 -2.18 2.17 6.56
CA GLU A 290 -2.90 3.33 7.10
C GLU A 290 -3.75 2.88 8.28
N LYS A 291 -3.37 3.27 9.51
CA LYS A 291 -4.20 3.07 10.70
C LYS A 291 -5.43 3.98 10.59
N LYS A 292 -6.64 3.44 10.82
CA LYS A 292 -7.88 4.22 10.95
C LYS A 292 -7.79 5.18 12.15
N LYS A 293 -7.24 6.37 11.92
CA LYS A 293 -7.19 7.48 12.90
C LYS A 293 -8.21 8.59 12.58
N SER A 294 -8.79 8.57 11.38
CA SER A 294 -9.79 9.52 10.93
C SER A 294 -10.90 8.81 10.14
N PRO A 295 -12.11 9.41 10.01
CA PRO A 295 -13.24 8.80 9.29
C PRO A 295 -12.98 8.60 7.79
N THR A 296 -12.02 9.33 7.22
CA THR A 296 -11.61 9.22 5.82
C THR A 296 -10.39 8.31 5.62
N GLY A 297 -9.70 7.93 6.70
CA GLY A 297 -8.55 7.04 6.67
C GLY A 297 -8.93 5.65 6.19
N SER A 298 -8.16 5.09 5.24
CA SER A 298 -8.56 3.87 4.56
C SER A 298 -7.38 3.00 4.18
N PRO A 299 -7.52 1.67 4.35
CA PRO A 299 -6.56 0.72 3.83
C PRO A 299 -6.65 0.58 2.31
N VAL A 300 -7.55 1.28 1.62
CA VAL A 300 -7.74 1.28 0.15
C VAL A 300 -7.68 2.70 -0.40
N LYS A 301 -6.87 2.90 -1.44
CA LYS A 301 -6.70 4.13 -2.22
C LYS A 301 -7.53 4.07 -3.49
N CYS A 302 -8.33 5.10 -3.74
CA CYS A 302 -9.20 5.22 -4.93
C CYS A 302 -8.71 6.38 -5.80
N TYR A 303 -8.61 6.15 -7.10
CA TYR A 303 -8.09 7.12 -8.05
C TYR A 303 -9.14 7.44 -9.11
N PHE A 304 -9.32 8.72 -9.33
CA PHE A 304 -10.12 9.28 -10.41
C PHE A 304 -9.17 9.98 -11.38
N VAL A 305 -9.48 9.97 -12.67
CA VAL A 305 -8.66 10.63 -13.71
C VAL A 305 -9.46 11.66 -14.48
N ARG A 306 -8.79 12.70 -14.98
CA ARG A 306 -9.42 13.70 -15.84
C ARG A 306 -9.85 13.06 -17.15
N MET A 307 -11.15 13.11 -17.44
CA MET A 307 -11.74 12.62 -18.69
C MET A 307 -12.11 13.77 -19.63
N GLU A 308 -12.66 14.86 -19.09
CA GLU A 308 -13.04 16.06 -19.85
C GLU A 308 -12.50 17.34 -19.21
N SER A 309 -12.37 18.39 -20.02
CA SER A 309 -11.96 19.72 -19.55
C SER A 309 -12.57 20.85 -20.38
N ASN A 310 -13.19 21.81 -19.69
CA ASN A 310 -13.58 23.10 -20.26
C ASN A 310 -12.62 24.22 -19.85
N TRP A 311 -11.44 23.86 -19.38
CA TRP A 311 -10.42 24.78 -18.89
C TRP A 311 -9.73 25.46 -20.08
N GLY A 312 -9.63 26.79 -20.08
CA GLY A 312 -9.12 27.54 -21.25
C GLY A 312 -7.73 27.10 -21.71
N VAL A 313 -6.83 26.75 -20.78
CA VAL A 313 -5.50 26.24 -21.12
C VAL A 313 -5.49 24.82 -21.73
N ASP A 314 -6.58 24.08 -21.58
CA ASP A 314 -6.75 22.72 -22.12
C ASP A 314 -7.46 22.72 -23.49
N GLN A 315 -8.25 23.76 -23.82
CA GLN A 315 -9.07 23.82 -25.05
C GLN A 315 -8.25 23.80 -26.36
N GLU A 316 -6.98 24.21 -26.32
CA GLU A 316 -6.09 24.21 -27.49
C GLU A 316 -5.18 22.98 -27.56
N LYS A 317 -5.29 22.03 -26.60
CA LYS A 317 -4.38 20.88 -26.49
C LYS A 317 -5.14 19.58 -26.28
N ALA A 318 -5.10 18.71 -27.28
CA ALA A 318 -5.49 17.31 -27.09
C ALA A 318 -4.67 16.68 -25.95
N TYR A 319 -5.33 15.96 -25.05
CA TYR A 319 -4.68 15.22 -23.97
C TYR A 319 -5.00 13.73 -24.12
N ILE A 320 -4.19 12.87 -23.49
CA ILE A 320 -4.14 11.42 -23.79
C ILE A 320 -5.50 10.72 -23.73
N LEU A 321 -6.39 11.16 -22.83
CA LEU A 321 -7.71 10.57 -22.62
C LEU A 321 -8.86 11.40 -23.21
N SER A 322 -8.58 12.46 -23.99
CA SER A 322 -9.64 13.26 -24.61
C SER A 322 -10.45 12.41 -25.58
N ASP A 323 -11.77 12.62 -25.61
CA ASP A 323 -12.72 11.93 -26.48
C ASP A 323 -12.81 10.41 -26.28
N LYS A 324 -12.32 9.88 -25.16
CA LYS A 324 -12.40 8.46 -24.80
C LYS A 324 -13.45 8.22 -23.73
N PHE A 325 -14.18 7.12 -23.84
CA PHE A 325 -14.90 6.58 -22.70
C PHE A 325 -13.94 5.97 -21.68
N ILE A 326 -14.38 5.84 -20.42
CA ILE A 326 -13.52 5.35 -19.34
C ILE A 326 -12.93 3.96 -19.61
N HIS A 327 -13.68 3.06 -20.26
CA HIS A 327 -13.21 1.72 -20.61
C HIS A 327 -12.12 1.77 -21.69
N GLU A 328 -12.25 2.66 -22.69
CA GLU A 328 -11.22 2.92 -23.71
C GLU A 328 -10.00 3.63 -23.11
N ALA A 329 -10.21 4.51 -22.13
CA ALA A 329 -9.11 5.17 -21.43
C ALA A 329 -8.22 4.16 -20.68
N ARG A 330 -8.80 3.06 -20.18
CA ARG A 330 -8.01 1.98 -19.56
C ARG A 330 -7.19 1.19 -20.59
N THR A 331 -7.64 1.06 -21.84
CA THR A 331 -6.91 0.32 -22.90
C THR A 331 -5.61 1.01 -23.34
N VAL A 332 -5.49 2.33 -23.11
CA VAL A 332 -4.24 3.08 -23.31
C VAL A 332 -3.07 2.50 -22.49
N PHE A 333 -3.33 1.90 -21.34
CA PHE A 333 -2.30 1.31 -20.49
C PHE A 333 -2.10 -0.18 -20.74
N MET A 334 -3.19 -0.92 -20.88
CA MET A 334 -3.21 -2.35 -21.17
C MET A 334 -4.62 -2.75 -21.62
N HIS A 335 -4.75 -3.80 -22.41
CA HIS A 335 -6.03 -4.31 -22.91
C HIS A 335 -6.77 -5.08 -21.80
N ILE A 336 -7.08 -4.38 -20.70
CA ILE A 336 -7.53 -4.96 -19.44
C ILE A 336 -8.83 -5.75 -19.55
N HIS A 337 -9.64 -5.52 -20.60
CA HIS A 337 -10.86 -6.25 -20.86
C HIS A 337 -10.62 -7.72 -21.25
N THR A 338 -9.40 -8.12 -21.62
CA THR A 338 -9.07 -9.53 -21.95
C THR A 338 -8.87 -10.42 -20.72
N VAL A 339 -8.98 -9.89 -19.50
CA VAL A 339 -8.82 -10.73 -18.30
C VAL A 339 -10.00 -11.66 -18.11
N SER A 340 -9.76 -12.87 -17.61
CA SER A 340 -10.77 -13.93 -17.51
C SER A 340 -11.86 -13.73 -16.44
N SER A 341 -11.81 -12.65 -15.64
CA SER A 341 -12.80 -12.40 -14.59
C SER A 341 -12.77 -10.96 -14.07
N LEU A 342 -13.90 -10.49 -13.57
CA LEU A 342 -14.00 -9.17 -12.94
C LEU A 342 -13.12 -9.03 -11.69
N SER A 343 -12.91 -10.10 -10.92
CA SER A 343 -12.01 -10.10 -9.75
C SER A 343 -10.54 -9.84 -10.13
N LYS A 344 -10.10 -10.33 -11.31
CA LYS A 344 -8.75 -10.05 -11.83
C LYS A 344 -8.61 -8.62 -12.34
N TYR A 345 -9.68 -7.99 -12.81
CA TYR A 345 -9.64 -6.69 -13.49
C TYR A 345 -8.89 -5.61 -12.70
N MET A 346 -9.36 -5.22 -11.52
CA MET A 346 -8.69 -4.17 -10.73
C MET A 346 -7.37 -4.65 -10.12
N ALA A 347 -7.25 -5.94 -9.80
CA ALA A 347 -6.00 -6.53 -9.34
C ALA A 347 -4.88 -6.39 -10.37
N ARG A 348 -5.18 -6.57 -11.68
CA ARG A 348 -4.21 -6.40 -12.77
C ARG A 348 -4.08 -4.93 -13.19
N PHE A 349 -5.17 -4.19 -13.28
CA PHE A 349 -5.12 -2.79 -13.70
C PHE A 349 -4.33 -1.91 -12.71
N SER A 350 -4.40 -2.22 -11.42
CA SER A 350 -3.65 -1.51 -10.38
C SER A 350 -2.12 -1.63 -10.48
N LEU A 351 -1.59 -2.43 -11.42
CA LEU A 351 -0.16 -2.50 -11.73
C LEU A 351 0.40 -1.13 -12.15
N ILE A 352 -0.39 -0.28 -12.81
CA ILE A 352 0.00 1.09 -13.20
C ILE A 352 0.26 2.03 -12.01
N LEU A 353 -0.24 1.65 -10.82
CA LEU A 353 -0.05 2.38 -9.56
C LEU A 353 1.17 1.89 -8.77
N SER A 354 2.01 1.04 -9.37
CA SER A 354 3.21 0.53 -8.71
C SER A 354 4.26 1.64 -8.52
N LYS A 355 4.85 1.70 -7.33
CA LYS A 355 6.03 2.54 -7.06
C LYS A 355 7.22 1.95 -7.81
N THR A 356 7.67 2.65 -8.85
CA THR A 356 8.62 2.14 -9.84
C THR A 356 9.50 3.26 -10.37
N ILE A 357 10.65 2.90 -10.94
CA ILE A 357 11.51 3.78 -11.74
C ILE A 357 11.36 3.33 -13.20
N LYS A 358 11.09 4.28 -14.12
CA LYS A 358 11.03 3.95 -15.56
C LYS A 358 12.45 3.71 -16.03
N LEU A 359 12.70 2.56 -16.66
CA LEU A 359 13.94 2.35 -17.36
C LEU A 359 13.91 3.18 -18.65
N ASP A 360 14.91 4.04 -18.84
CA ASP A 360 14.99 4.91 -20.00
C ASP A 360 15.51 4.13 -21.21
N ILE A 361 14.59 3.45 -21.89
CA ILE A 361 14.83 2.64 -23.08
C ILE A 361 13.72 2.89 -24.11
N ASP A 362 14.08 2.77 -25.38
CA ASP A 362 13.12 2.71 -26.48
C ASP A 362 12.63 1.27 -26.63
N LEU A 363 11.43 0.98 -26.12
CA LEU A 363 10.84 -0.35 -26.23
C LEU A 363 10.52 -0.77 -27.67
N SER A 364 10.54 0.14 -28.64
CA SER A 364 10.36 -0.21 -30.05
C SER A 364 11.60 -0.85 -30.68
N SER A 365 12.79 -0.60 -30.12
CA SER A 365 14.03 -1.27 -30.54
C SER A 365 14.27 -2.59 -29.79
N VAL A 366 13.62 -2.79 -28.64
CA VAL A 366 13.78 -3.98 -27.81
C VAL A 366 13.02 -5.17 -28.37
N HIS A 367 13.72 -6.28 -28.56
CA HIS A 367 13.16 -7.57 -28.94
C HIS A 367 12.56 -8.27 -27.72
N VAL A 368 11.22 -8.22 -27.61
CA VAL A 368 10.48 -8.92 -26.57
C VAL A 368 9.99 -10.27 -27.09
N GLU A 369 10.60 -11.35 -26.62
CA GLU A 369 10.26 -12.72 -27.01
C GLU A 369 9.43 -13.39 -25.91
N VAL A 370 8.46 -14.22 -26.31
CA VAL A 370 7.73 -15.10 -25.38
C VAL A 370 8.30 -16.51 -25.50
N ILE A 371 8.87 -17.01 -24.41
CA ILE A 371 9.40 -18.39 -24.30
C ILE A 371 8.48 -19.23 -23.41
N ASP A 372 8.40 -20.54 -23.66
CA ASP A 372 7.47 -21.43 -22.95
C ASP A 372 7.83 -21.57 -21.47
N ASP A 373 6.83 -21.67 -20.58
CA ASP A 373 7.08 -22.11 -19.21
C ASP A 373 7.56 -23.57 -19.16
N ILE A 374 8.45 -23.90 -18.22
CA ILE A 374 8.96 -25.27 -18.06
C ILE A 374 7.96 -26.06 -17.20
N PRO A 375 7.33 -27.13 -17.73
CA PRO A 375 6.34 -27.90 -16.97
C PRO A 375 7.01 -28.79 -15.90
N CYS A 376 6.29 -29.03 -14.83
CA CYS A 376 6.62 -30.07 -13.86
C CYS A 376 6.32 -31.45 -14.44
N VAL A 377 7.19 -32.42 -14.19
CA VAL A 377 7.04 -33.79 -14.71
C VAL A 377 7.19 -34.82 -13.60
N ASP A 378 6.37 -35.88 -13.67
CA ASP A 378 6.47 -37.03 -12.77
C ASP A 378 7.69 -37.90 -13.08
N ASP A 379 7.91 -38.94 -12.27
CA ASP A 379 9.04 -39.88 -12.44
C ASP A 379 9.00 -40.64 -13.78
N ASN A 380 7.85 -40.67 -14.46
CA ASN A 380 7.65 -41.30 -15.76
C ASN A 380 7.79 -40.30 -16.93
N GLY A 381 8.02 -39.01 -16.65
CA GLY A 381 8.13 -37.94 -17.63
C GLY A 381 6.79 -37.36 -18.11
N ASN A 382 5.67 -37.67 -17.44
CA ASN A 382 4.36 -37.09 -17.76
C ASN A 382 4.22 -35.71 -17.10
N ILE A 383 3.57 -34.78 -17.80
CA ILE A 383 3.26 -33.45 -17.26
C ILE A 383 2.31 -33.58 -16.07
N VAL A 384 2.70 -32.98 -14.95
CA VAL A 384 1.85 -32.89 -13.75
C VAL A 384 0.90 -31.71 -13.91
N CYS A 385 -0.39 -31.97 -13.83
CA CYS A 385 -1.42 -30.93 -13.85
C CYS A 385 -1.89 -30.62 -12.43
N GLY A 386 -2.15 -29.34 -12.16
CA GLY A 386 -2.78 -28.91 -10.92
C GLY A 386 -4.28 -29.23 -10.89
N ASP A 387 -4.91 -28.89 -9.77
CA ASP A 387 -6.34 -29.07 -9.49
C ASP A 387 -7.30 -28.50 -10.55
N ASN A 388 -6.83 -27.59 -11.41
CA ASN A 388 -7.64 -26.91 -12.43
C ASN A 388 -7.48 -27.54 -13.82
N GLY A 389 -6.61 -28.56 -13.96
CA GLY A 389 -6.22 -29.15 -15.24
C GLY A 389 -5.02 -28.47 -15.92
N ASP A 390 -4.64 -27.26 -15.47
CA ASP A 390 -3.49 -26.54 -15.99
C ASP A 390 -2.17 -27.23 -15.59
N PRO A 391 -1.16 -27.29 -16.48
CA PRO A 391 0.17 -27.79 -16.14
C PRO A 391 0.78 -27.03 -14.96
N MET A 392 1.33 -27.74 -14.00
CA MET A 392 2.21 -27.14 -12.99
C MET A 392 3.53 -26.75 -13.66
N ILE A 393 4.15 -25.66 -13.22
CA ILE A 393 5.34 -25.10 -13.86
C ILE A 393 6.45 -24.80 -12.86
N HIS A 394 7.70 -24.92 -13.33
CA HIS A 394 8.89 -24.56 -12.57
C HIS A 394 9.24 -23.08 -12.67
N THR A 395 8.73 -22.35 -13.67
CA THR A 395 9.23 -21.02 -14.05
C THR A 395 8.28 -19.86 -13.75
N ASP A 396 7.28 -20.06 -12.88
CA ASP A 396 6.23 -19.07 -12.63
C ASP A 396 6.81 -17.69 -12.25
N GLY A 397 6.65 -16.71 -13.13
CA GLY A 397 7.00 -15.33 -12.86
C GLY A 397 8.44 -14.91 -13.18
N THR A 398 9.27 -15.75 -13.83
CA THR A 398 10.67 -15.39 -14.15
C THR A 398 11.05 -15.57 -15.62
N GLY A 399 11.77 -14.58 -16.17
CA GLY A 399 12.25 -14.52 -17.55
C GLY A 399 13.69 -14.03 -17.63
N PHE A 400 14.14 -13.57 -18.81
CA PHE A 400 15.53 -13.16 -19.04
C PHE A 400 15.66 -11.74 -19.60
N ILE A 401 16.78 -11.10 -19.29
CA ILE A 401 17.19 -9.81 -19.86
C ILE A 401 18.65 -9.87 -20.32
N SER A 402 18.91 -9.28 -21.48
CA SER A 402 20.25 -9.08 -22.04
C SER A 402 21.12 -8.17 -21.16
N GLU A 403 22.44 -8.35 -21.24
CA GLU A 403 23.40 -7.64 -20.38
C GLU A 403 23.38 -6.13 -20.61
N ASP A 404 23.25 -5.67 -21.85
CA ASP A 404 23.22 -4.25 -22.21
C ASP A 404 22.00 -3.52 -21.65
N LEU A 405 20.84 -4.17 -21.62
CA LEU A 405 19.63 -3.60 -21.00
C LEU A 405 19.72 -3.63 -19.47
N ALA A 406 20.24 -4.72 -18.89
CA ALA A 406 20.42 -4.83 -17.45
C ALA A 406 21.41 -3.77 -16.91
N MET A 407 22.45 -3.43 -17.68
CA MET A 407 23.41 -2.36 -17.37
C MET A 407 22.79 -0.96 -17.28
N LYS A 408 21.67 -0.72 -17.96
CA LYS A 408 20.93 0.56 -17.88
C LYS A 408 20.13 0.69 -16.59
N CYS A 409 19.96 -0.41 -15.83
CA CYS A 409 19.19 -0.42 -14.60
C CYS A 409 19.96 0.27 -13.46
N PRO A 410 19.36 1.24 -12.74
CA PRO A 410 20.01 1.83 -11.58
C PRO A 410 20.30 0.77 -10.49
N GLN A 411 21.44 0.91 -9.81
CA GLN A 411 21.83 0.00 -8.73
C GLN A 411 21.00 0.22 -7.45
N HIS A 412 20.88 -0.83 -6.64
CA HIS A 412 20.35 -0.76 -5.28
C HIS A 412 18.90 -0.30 -5.13
N ILE A 413 18.05 -0.64 -6.10
CA ILE A 413 16.63 -0.31 -6.08
C ILE A 413 15.89 -1.25 -5.12
N TYR A 414 15.16 -0.68 -4.15
CA TYR A 414 14.18 -1.37 -3.33
C TYR A 414 12.90 -0.54 -3.25
N ARG A 415 11.76 -1.12 -3.65
CA ARG A 415 10.46 -0.43 -3.71
C ARG A 415 10.53 0.90 -4.47
N GLY A 416 11.28 0.91 -5.58
CA GLY A 416 11.52 2.08 -6.41
C GLY A 416 12.50 3.10 -5.83
N LYS A 417 13.20 2.86 -4.71
CA LYS A 417 14.18 3.80 -4.10
C LYS A 417 15.60 3.23 -4.13
N CYS A 418 16.63 4.07 -4.30
CA CYS A 418 18.01 3.70 -4.02
C CYS A 418 18.22 3.62 -2.49
N SER A 419 18.73 2.50 -1.98
CA SER A 419 18.46 2.07 -0.60
C SER A 419 19.52 2.43 0.43
N ILE A 420 20.73 2.84 0.04
CA ILE A 420 21.83 3.14 0.98
C ILE A 420 22.68 4.28 0.42
N PRO A 421 22.98 5.33 1.22
CA PRO A 421 24.01 6.31 0.85
C PRO A 421 25.36 5.62 0.65
N THR A 422 25.99 5.85 -0.51
CA THR A 422 27.21 5.19 -1.00
C THR A 422 28.35 5.16 0.03
N ASP A 423 28.41 6.13 0.93
CA ASP A 423 29.46 6.31 1.93
C ASP A 423 29.39 5.27 3.07
N ILE A 424 28.17 4.89 3.48
CA ILE A 424 27.95 3.89 4.54
C ILE A 424 28.11 2.50 3.96
N GLN A 425 27.74 2.30 2.69
CA GLN A 425 27.97 1.06 1.98
C GLN A 425 29.47 0.78 1.78
N LYS A 426 30.26 1.82 1.46
CA LYS A 426 31.74 1.75 1.43
C LYS A 426 32.34 1.36 2.79
N PHE A 427 31.71 1.74 3.90
CA PHE A 427 32.13 1.41 5.26
C PHE A 427 31.74 -0.02 5.68
N LEU A 428 30.49 -0.43 5.43
CA LEU A 428 30.01 -1.79 5.71
C LEU A 428 30.74 -2.84 4.87
N GLY A 429 31.02 -2.53 3.60
CA GLY A 429 31.91 -3.34 2.77
C GLY A 429 33.39 -3.18 3.15
N GLY A 430 33.76 -2.07 3.81
CA GLY A 430 35.13 -1.72 4.19
C GLY A 430 35.70 -2.53 5.36
N ALA A 431 34.87 -2.92 6.34
CA ALA A 431 35.30 -3.76 7.46
C ALA A 431 35.74 -5.17 7.00
N GLU A 432 35.08 -5.74 5.98
CA GLU A 432 35.48 -7.02 5.35
C GLU A 432 36.42 -6.84 4.13
N ALA A 433 36.55 -5.63 3.60
CA ALA A 433 37.43 -5.32 2.46
C ALA A 433 38.79 -4.73 2.86
N LEU A 434 39.01 -4.34 4.11
CA LEU A 434 40.31 -3.84 4.56
C LEU A 434 41.41 -4.93 4.50
N GLU A 435 41.03 -6.22 4.54
CA GLU A 435 41.95 -7.34 4.27
C GLU A 435 42.22 -7.57 2.77
N ARG A 436 41.39 -7.05 1.85
CA ARG A 436 41.46 -7.34 0.40
C ARG A 436 41.98 -6.18 -0.46
N ARG A 437 42.10 -4.97 0.08
CA ARG A 437 42.56 -3.75 -0.65
C ARG A 437 44.06 -3.71 -0.99
N LEU A 438 44.68 -4.88 -1.19
CA LEU A 438 46.00 -5.03 -1.83
C LEU A 438 45.95 -5.84 -3.14
N GLY A 439 44.75 -6.15 -3.66
CA GLY A 439 44.56 -6.79 -4.96
C GLY A 439 43.72 -5.93 -5.90
N ASP A 440 44.37 -5.42 -6.94
CA ASP A 440 43.84 -4.63 -8.05
C ASP A 440 42.50 -5.15 -8.63
N ARG A 441 41.44 -4.31 -8.59
CA ARG A 441 40.31 -4.30 -9.55
C ARG A 441 39.46 -3.03 -9.37
N SER A 442 39.43 -2.23 -10.44
CA SER A 442 38.61 -1.04 -10.68
C SER A 442 37.15 -1.18 -10.21
N LEU A 443 36.55 -0.09 -9.71
CA LEU A 443 35.11 0.05 -9.45
C LEU A 443 34.30 -0.08 -10.75
N THR A 444 34.11 -1.31 -11.24
CA THR A 444 33.16 -1.59 -12.31
C THR A 444 31.75 -1.60 -11.73
N SER A 445 30.84 -0.84 -12.35
CA SER A 445 29.41 -0.84 -12.02
C SER A 445 28.87 -2.28 -12.07
N GLU A 446 28.59 -2.88 -10.91
CA GLU A 446 27.99 -4.21 -10.83
C GLU A 446 26.58 -4.24 -11.47
N VAL A 447 26.34 -5.23 -12.33
CA VAL A 447 25.05 -5.45 -13.01
C VAL A 447 24.10 -6.17 -12.06
N PRO A 448 22.85 -5.72 -11.86
CA PRO A 448 21.90 -6.46 -11.05
C PRO A 448 21.63 -7.85 -11.64
N LEU A 449 21.72 -8.89 -10.80
CA LEU A 449 21.50 -10.29 -11.20
C LEU A 449 20.03 -10.51 -11.55
N LEU A 450 19.11 -10.03 -10.70
CA LEU A 450 17.66 -10.08 -10.92
C LEU A 450 17.06 -8.68 -10.88
N ILE A 451 16.07 -8.46 -11.74
CA ILE A 451 15.32 -7.21 -11.82
C ILE A 451 13.83 -7.53 -11.68
N GLN A 452 13.19 -7.08 -10.60
CA GLN A 452 11.74 -7.14 -10.47
C GLN A 452 11.07 -6.04 -11.30
N PHE A 453 10.11 -6.51 -12.09
CA PHE A 453 9.40 -5.90 -13.20
C PHE A 453 7.97 -5.39 -13.11
N ARG A 454 7.61 -4.36 -13.88
CA ARG A 454 6.35 -4.30 -14.64
C ARG A 454 6.64 -3.83 -16.06
N MET A 455 6.06 -4.44 -17.07
CA MET A 455 6.18 -3.99 -18.45
C MET A 455 4.79 -3.83 -19.06
N PHE A 456 4.57 -2.70 -19.71
CA PHE A 456 3.40 -2.42 -20.54
C PHE A 456 3.91 -2.35 -21.98
N ASN A 457 3.41 -3.22 -22.85
CA ASN A 457 3.90 -3.28 -24.22
C ASN A 457 2.79 -3.73 -25.17
N ASN A 458 2.35 -2.85 -26.07
CA ASN A 458 1.36 -3.13 -27.12
C ASN A 458 0.09 -3.79 -26.56
N GLY A 459 -0.47 -3.18 -25.51
CA GLY A 459 -1.65 -3.69 -24.80
C GLY A 459 -1.40 -4.79 -23.78
N LYS A 460 -0.24 -5.48 -23.80
CA LYS A 460 0.12 -6.49 -22.80
C LYS A 460 0.58 -5.85 -21.50
N ALA A 461 0.25 -6.48 -20.37
CA ALA A 461 0.85 -6.17 -19.08
C ALA A 461 1.58 -7.40 -18.53
N VAL A 462 2.89 -7.27 -18.35
CA VAL A 462 3.78 -8.33 -17.88
C VAL A 462 4.30 -7.99 -16.49
N LYS A 463 4.29 -8.96 -15.58
CA LYS A 463 4.83 -8.85 -14.21
C LYS A 463 5.68 -10.07 -13.91
N GLY A 464 6.90 -9.86 -13.42
CA GLY A 464 7.78 -10.92 -13.00
C GLY A 464 9.16 -10.41 -12.57
N THR A 465 10.14 -11.31 -12.59
CA THR A 465 11.57 -11.00 -12.52
C THR A 465 12.25 -11.28 -13.85
N LEU A 466 13.31 -10.52 -14.17
CA LEU A 466 14.22 -10.80 -15.27
C LEU A 466 15.59 -11.17 -14.71
N LEU A 467 16.05 -12.36 -15.05
CA LEU A 467 17.39 -12.85 -14.77
C LEU A 467 18.34 -12.36 -15.86
N LEU A 468 19.49 -11.80 -15.45
CA LEU A 468 20.58 -11.49 -16.36
C LEU A 468 20.99 -12.74 -17.15
N ASN A 469 21.00 -12.63 -18.48
CA ASN A 469 21.50 -13.66 -19.37
C ASN A 469 22.44 -13.05 -20.42
N LYS A 470 23.75 -13.21 -20.17
CA LYS A 470 24.84 -12.75 -21.04
C LYS A 470 24.90 -13.46 -22.40
N LEU A 471 24.18 -14.57 -22.56
CA LEU A 471 24.12 -15.31 -23.82
C LEU A 471 23.05 -14.78 -24.76
N LEU A 472 22.19 -13.86 -24.30
CA LEU A 472 21.19 -13.23 -25.16
C LEU A 472 21.84 -12.22 -26.12
N PRO A 473 21.30 -12.09 -27.34
CA PRO A 473 21.61 -10.95 -28.19
C PRO A 473 21.32 -9.62 -27.46
N PRO A 474 22.02 -8.53 -27.82
CA PRO A 474 21.70 -7.21 -27.29
C PRO A 474 20.23 -6.82 -27.49
N GLU A 475 19.73 -5.91 -26.66
CA GLU A 475 18.36 -5.38 -26.73
C GLU A 475 17.24 -6.44 -26.65
N THR A 476 17.52 -7.58 -26.01
CA THR A 476 16.55 -8.70 -25.91
C THR A 476 15.99 -8.84 -24.49
N ILE A 477 14.68 -9.07 -24.39
CA ILE A 477 13.95 -9.47 -23.19
C ILE A 477 13.14 -10.72 -23.52
N GLN A 478 13.26 -11.76 -22.70
CA GLN A 478 12.43 -12.96 -22.82
C GLN A 478 11.47 -13.06 -21.64
N VAL A 479 10.17 -13.19 -21.93
CA VAL A 479 9.11 -13.34 -20.94
C VAL A 479 8.40 -14.67 -21.13
N ARG A 480 7.68 -15.15 -20.10
CA ARG A 480 6.93 -16.41 -20.15
C ARG A 480 5.42 -16.18 -20.05
N PRO A 481 4.57 -17.11 -20.53
CA PRO A 481 3.12 -17.04 -20.38
C PRO A 481 2.68 -16.72 -18.94
N SER A 482 3.28 -17.38 -17.94
CA SER A 482 3.02 -17.14 -16.52
C SER A 482 3.21 -15.67 -16.09
N MET A 483 4.09 -14.93 -16.75
CA MET A 483 4.37 -13.51 -16.46
C MET A 483 3.36 -12.57 -17.09
N ILE A 484 2.66 -12.97 -18.15
CA ILE A 484 1.68 -12.15 -18.86
C ILE A 484 0.38 -12.15 -18.06
N LYS A 485 0.04 -10.99 -17.47
CA LYS A 485 -1.14 -10.85 -16.62
C LYS A 485 -2.34 -10.27 -17.36
N VAL A 486 -2.09 -9.59 -18.48
CA VAL A 486 -3.09 -9.07 -19.43
C VAL A 486 -2.54 -9.29 -20.83
N GLU A 487 -3.37 -9.87 -21.70
CA GLU A 487 -3.02 -10.16 -23.10
C GLU A 487 -3.40 -9.00 -24.01
N SER A 488 -2.79 -8.95 -25.19
CA SER A 488 -3.16 -7.98 -26.22
C SER A 488 -4.39 -8.48 -26.97
N ASP A 489 -5.45 -7.69 -27.00
CA ASP A 489 -6.55 -7.84 -27.96
C ASP A 489 -6.16 -7.32 -29.37
N PRO A 490 -6.08 -8.19 -30.40
CA PRO A 490 -5.75 -7.77 -31.76
C PRO A 490 -6.81 -6.85 -32.41
N SER A 491 -8.08 -6.94 -31.98
CA SER A 491 -9.19 -6.18 -32.58
C SER A 491 -9.10 -4.68 -32.32
N ILE A 492 -8.40 -4.28 -31.25
CA ILE A 492 -8.18 -2.88 -30.88
C ILE A 492 -6.70 -2.46 -31.01
N SER A 493 -5.92 -3.17 -31.81
CA SER A 493 -4.50 -2.87 -32.07
C SER A 493 -4.25 -1.47 -32.67
N TYR A 494 -5.29 -0.84 -33.23
CA TYR A 494 -5.24 0.56 -33.68
C TYR A 494 -5.16 1.57 -32.53
N ILE A 495 -5.50 1.16 -31.30
CA ILE A 495 -5.34 1.99 -30.10
C ILE A 495 -3.87 1.93 -29.68
N GLN A 496 -3.18 3.06 -29.80
CA GLN A 496 -1.79 3.17 -29.37
C GLN A 496 -1.70 3.06 -27.83
N SER A 497 -1.06 1.99 -27.34
CA SER A 497 -0.77 1.83 -25.92
C SER A 497 0.49 2.58 -25.49
N CYS A 498 0.52 3.04 -24.24
CA CYS A 498 1.70 3.67 -23.65
C CYS A 498 2.68 2.63 -23.12
N ASN A 499 3.67 2.29 -23.94
CA ASN A 499 4.66 1.28 -23.57
C ASN A 499 5.63 1.82 -22.51
N SER A 500 5.99 0.98 -21.53
CA SER A 500 6.98 1.31 -20.50
C SER A 500 7.53 0.07 -19.80
N LEU A 501 8.82 0.11 -19.46
CA LEU A 501 9.47 -0.85 -18.57
C LEU A 501 9.74 -0.20 -17.22
N GLU A 502 9.14 -0.76 -16.18
CA GLU A 502 9.03 -0.17 -14.85
C GLU A 502 9.73 -1.03 -13.81
N ILE A 503 10.85 -0.53 -13.28
CA ILE A 503 11.69 -1.25 -12.33
C ILE A 503 11.19 -1.06 -10.90
N VAL A 504 11.11 -2.16 -10.17
CA VAL A 504 10.52 -2.23 -8.84
C VAL A 504 11.58 -2.37 -7.78
N ALA A 505 12.46 -3.33 -8.00
CA ALA A 505 13.52 -3.74 -7.11
C ALA A 505 14.56 -4.52 -7.92
N THR A 506 15.79 -4.55 -7.41
CA THR A 506 16.88 -5.38 -7.95
C THR A 506 17.31 -6.40 -6.89
N SER A 507 18.04 -7.44 -7.31
CA SER A 507 18.84 -8.22 -6.37
C SER A 507 19.86 -7.32 -5.71
N ASN A 508 19.92 -7.36 -4.38
CA ASN A 508 20.73 -6.46 -3.56
C ASN A 508 21.41 -7.23 -2.45
N GLN A 509 22.48 -6.65 -1.92
CA GLN A 509 23.13 -7.18 -0.71
C GLN A 509 22.09 -7.39 0.39
N PRO A 510 21.95 -8.62 0.91
CA PRO A 510 21.00 -8.92 1.98
C PRO A 510 21.29 -8.08 3.22
N LYS A 511 20.26 -7.45 3.78
CA LYS A 511 20.35 -6.86 5.12
C LYS A 511 20.46 -7.97 6.17
N ARG A 512 20.96 -7.63 7.36
CA ARG A 512 20.91 -8.53 8.53
C ARG A 512 19.48 -9.03 8.72
N THR A 513 19.34 -10.34 8.89
CA THR A 513 18.03 -10.98 8.97
C THR A 513 17.59 -11.17 10.42
N CYS A 514 16.28 -11.13 10.62
CA CYS A 514 15.67 -11.50 11.89
C CYS A 514 14.69 -12.65 11.64
N LEU A 515 14.60 -13.55 12.61
CA LEU A 515 13.51 -14.51 12.70
C LEU A 515 12.18 -13.78 12.91
N SER A 516 11.08 -14.43 12.57
CA SER A 516 9.72 -13.96 12.84
C SER A 516 9.03 -14.90 13.83
N ARG A 517 7.92 -14.48 14.44
CA ARG A 517 7.14 -15.35 15.34
C ARG A 517 6.75 -16.68 14.69
N HIS A 518 6.29 -16.60 13.43
CA HIS A 518 5.95 -17.78 12.63
C HIS A 518 7.15 -18.71 12.45
N LEU A 519 8.28 -18.14 12.03
CA LEU A 519 9.50 -18.92 11.79
C LEU A 519 10.08 -19.50 13.09
N ILE A 520 10.08 -18.77 14.21
CA ILE A 520 10.52 -19.28 15.52
C ILE A 520 9.69 -20.49 15.93
N VAL A 521 8.38 -20.39 15.83
CA VAL A 521 7.44 -21.45 16.20
C VAL A 521 7.63 -22.69 15.32
N LEU A 522 7.80 -22.52 14.00
CA LEU A 522 8.06 -23.61 13.07
C LEU A 522 9.43 -24.26 13.30
N LEU A 523 10.49 -23.47 13.51
CA LEU A 523 11.82 -23.98 13.83
C LEU A 523 11.84 -24.76 15.15
N HIS A 524 11.17 -24.24 16.18
CA HIS A 524 11.05 -24.91 17.46
C HIS A 524 10.26 -26.22 17.36
N TYR A 525 9.14 -26.21 16.62
CA TYR A 525 8.39 -27.42 16.30
C TYR A 525 9.24 -28.45 15.55
N GLY A 526 10.08 -28.00 14.62
CA GLY A 526 11.06 -28.83 13.90
C GLY A 526 12.25 -29.28 14.74
N GLY A 527 12.29 -29.03 16.05
CA GLY A 527 13.29 -29.58 16.98
C GLY A 527 14.41 -28.62 17.38
N VAL A 528 14.40 -27.36 16.94
CA VAL A 528 15.38 -26.36 17.39
C VAL A 528 15.16 -26.07 18.89
N PRO A 529 16.18 -26.21 19.75
CA PRO A 529 16.03 -26.05 21.19
C PRO A 529 15.67 -24.60 21.57
N LYS A 530 14.91 -24.44 22.67
CA LYS A 530 14.51 -23.11 23.16
C LYS A 530 15.72 -22.23 23.52
N GLU A 531 16.80 -22.88 23.98
CA GLU A 531 18.06 -22.27 24.38
C GLU A 531 18.69 -21.47 23.24
N PHE A 532 18.60 -21.96 22.00
CA PHE A 532 19.10 -21.26 20.81
C PHE A 532 18.44 -19.88 20.66
N PHE A 533 17.10 -19.82 20.76
CA PHE A 533 16.37 -18.56 20.62
C PHE A 533 16.61 -17.62 21.80
N LEU A 534 16.71 -18.16 23.01
CA LEU A 534 17.00 -17.37 24.21
C LEU A 534 18.42 -16.80 24.17
N GLU A 535 19.41 -17.53 23.65
CA GLU A 535 20.77 -17.01 23.45
C GLU A 535 20.79 -15.83 22.46
N LEU A 536 20.12 -15.96 21.31
CA LEU A 536 19.97 -14.85 20.36
C LEU A 536 19.30 -13.62 20.99
N LEU A 537 18.28 -13.86 21.81
CA LEU A 537 17.58 -12.81 22.55
C LEU A 537 18.52 -12.12 23.55
N MET A 538 19.24 -12.88 24.37
CA MET A 538 20.13 -12.34 25.40
C MET A 538 21.26 -11.53 24.78
N ASN A 539 21.88 -12.02 23.71
CA ASN A 539 22.91 -11.28 22.97
C ASN A 539 22.38 -9.93 22.44
N SER A 540 21.15 -9.91 21.94
CA SER A 540 20.52 -8.67 21.42
C SER A 540 20.13 -7.71 22.55
N LEU A 541 19.70 -8.24 23.70
CA LEU A 541 19.40 -7.43 24.89
C LEU A 541 20.66 -6.83 25.50
N ASP A 542 21.75 -7.61 25.56
CA ASP A 542 23.06 -7.16 26.02
C ASP A 542 23.61 -6.05 25.12
N ASP A 543 23.56 -6.23 23.80
CA ASP A 543 23.88 -5.17 22.83
C ASP A 543 23.07 -3.90 23.08
N ALA A 544 21.75 -4.04 23.29
CA ALA A 544 20.89 -2.89 23.56
C ALA A 544 21.23 -2.22 24.90
N GLN A 545 21.59 -2.95 25.94
CA GLN A 545 21.98 -2.40 27.24
C GLN A 545 23.36 -1.72 27.19
N ASN A 546 24.31 -2.34 26.51
CA ASN A 546 25.68 -1.88 26.39
C ASN A 546 25.89 -0.79 25.33
N ALA A 547 24.89 -0.51 24.49
CA ALA A 547 24.91 0.57 23.49
C ALA A 547 25.22 1.97 24.07
N ARG A 548 25.07 2.17 25.39
CA ARG A 548 25.45 3.43 26.05
C ARG A 548 26.94 3.55 26.37
N TYR A 549 27.64 2.42 26.45
CA TYR A 549 29.00 2.34 26.96
C TYR A 549 30.00 1.80 25.92
N SER A 550 29.51 1.01 24.95
CA SER A 550 30.31 0.39 23.89
C SER A 550 29.95 0.98 22.54
N LYS A 551 30.94 1.59 21.86
CA LYS A 551 30.75 2.11 20.48
C LYS A 551 30.36 1.00 19.51
N GLN A 552 30.86 -0.21 19.75
CA GLN A 552 30.55 -1.39 18.93
C GLN A 552 29.07 -1.76 19.05
N ALA A 553 28.56 -1.89 20.28
CA ALA A 553 27.15 -2.19 20.54
C ALA A 553 26.24 -1.04 20.06
N ALA A 554 26.65 0.22 20.30
CA ALA A 554 25.95 1.41 19.82
C ALA A 554 25.81 1.41 18.30
N LEU A 555 26.90 1.10 17.58
CA LEU A 555 26.89 1.05 16.12
C LEU A 555 26.02 -0.09 15.59
N ARG A 556 26.04 -1.28 16.24
CA ARG A 556 25.16 -2.40 15.86
C ARG A 556 23.68 -2.00 15.93
N VAL A 557 23.26 -1.37 17.01
CA VAL A 557 21.88 -0.86 17.18
C VAL A 557 21.59 0.26 16.18
N ALA A 558 22.52 1.21 16.00
CA ALA A 558 22.37 2.33 15.09
C ALA A 558 22.21 1.92 13.62
N LEU A 559 23.01 0.98 13.14
CA LEU A 559 22.94 0.48 11.76
C LEU A 559 21.64 -0.28 11.50
N LYS A 560 21.15 -1.06 12.47
CA LYS A 560 19.89 -1.81 12.35
C LYS A 560 18.69 -0.88 12.14
N TYR A 561 18.72 0.30 12.76
CA TYR A 561 17.66 1.31 12.66
C TYR A 561 18.04 2.56 11.86
N GLY A 562 19.10 2.49 11.04
CA GLY A 562 19.61 3.64 10.31
C GLY A 562 18.58 4.32 9.40
N ASP A 563 17.66 3.54 8.82
CA ASP A 563 16.55 4.06 8.01
C ASP A 563 15.64 5.04 8.80
N MET A 564 15.64 5.03 10.14
CA MET A 564 14.83 5.92 10.99
C MET A 564 15.40 7.33 11.16
N ASP A 565 16.70 7.53 10.91
CA ASP A 565 17.36 8.83 11.04
C ASP A 565 18.41 9.09 9.97
N ASP A 566 18.21 8.51 8.78
CA ASP A 566 19.15 8.61 7.67
C ASP A 566 20.59 8.26 8.09
N PHE A 567 20.72 7.24 8.95
CA PHE A 567 21.97 6.78 9.53
C PHE A 567 22.78 7.87 10.26
N LEU A 568 22.15 8.94 10.72
CA LEU A 568 22.80 10.03 11.45
C LEU A 568 23.55 9.52 12.69
N VAL A 569 22.91 8.67 13.49
CA VAL A 569 23.52 8.09 14.70
C VAL A 569 24.75 7.26 14.35
N SER A 570 24.68 6.47 13.28
CA SER A 570 25.82 5.69 12.79
C SER A 570 26.97 6.63 12.39
N ARG A 571 26.68 7.72 11.65
CA ARG A 571 27.68 8.72 11.25
C ARG A 571 28.33 9.39 12.46
N MET A 572 27.56 9.77 13.48
CA MET A 572 28.08 10.38 14.71
C MET A 572 29.09 9.44 15.40
N ILE A 573 28.73 8.17 15.62
CA ILE A 573 29.61 7.18 16.24
C ILE A 573 30.88 6.99 15.40
N LEU A 574 30.73 6.83 14.08
CA LEU A 574 31.85 6.62 13.17
C LEU A 574 32.80 7.82 13.10
N CYS A 575 32.31 9.04 13.26
CA CYS A 575 33.15 10.25 13.30
C CYS A 575 33.76 10.53 14.69
N GLY A 576 33.62 9.58 15.62
CA GLY A 576 34.22 9.68 16.95
C GLY A 576 33.46 10.58 17.92
N ILE A 577 32.21 10.94 17.63
CA ILE A 577 31.38 11.67 18.59
C ILE A 577 31.23 10.81 19.87
N PRO A 578 31.53 11.35 21.05
CA PRO A 578 31.40 10.62 22.32
C PRO A 578 29.97 10.12 22.56
N LEU A 579 29.81 8.90 23.09
CA LEU A 579 28.48 8.31 23.35
C LEU A 579 27.68 9.04 24.44
N ASP A 580 28.38 9.78 25.30
CA ASP A 580 27.80 10.65 26.33
C ASP A 580 27.39 12.03 25.79
N GLU A 581 27.56 12.29 24.49
CA GLU A 581 26.99 13.45 23.83
C GLU A 581 25.44 13.42 24.02
N PRO A 582 24.83 14.47 24.61
CA PRO A 582 23.43 14.45 25.01
C PRO A 582 22.44 14.01 23.92
N TYR A 583 22.59 14.50 22.69
CA TYR A 583 21.66 14.14 21.61
C TYR A 583 21.89 12.71 21.11
N LEU A 584 23.14 12.28 20.94
CA LEU A 584 23.49 10.91 20.59
C LEU A 584 22.91 9.92 21.60
N GLN A 585 23.11 10.17 22.89
CA GLN A 585 22.60 9.32 23.97
C GLN A 585 21.05 9.28 23.96
N PHE A 586 20.41 10.43 23.76
CA PHE A 586 18.94 10.50 23.62
C PHE A 586 18.46 9.68 22.42
N ARG A 587 19.10 9.82 21.26
CA ARG A 587 18.75 9.05 20.06
C ARG A 587 18.99 7.56 20.23
N LEU A 588 20.13 7.16 20.78
CA LEU A 588 20.42 5.77 21.13
C LEU A 588 19.34 5.19 22.05
N SER A 589 18.86 5.95 23.05
CA SER A 589 17.76 5.49 23.91
C SER A 589 16.45 5.19 23.15
N ILE A 590 16.16 5.95 22.09
CA ILE A 590 15.02 5.71 21.20
C ILE A 590 15.25 4.44 20.38
N LEU A 591 16.45 4.27 19.80
CA LEU A 591 16.80 3.10 19.00
C LEU A 591 16.78 1.82 19.85
N MET A 592 17.33 1.87 21.07
CA MET A 592 17.28 0.78 22.05
C MET A 592 15.83 0.40 22.42
N ARG A 593 14.93 1.39 22.56
CA ARG A 593 13.51 1.13 22.82
C ARG A 593 12.85 0.42 21.63
N GLU A 594 13.18 0.82 20.41
CA GLU A 594 12.65 0.18 19.21
C GLU A 594 13.24 -1.22 18.98
N GLU A 595 14.50 -1.45 19.39
CA GLU A 595 15.11 -2.78 19.51
C GLU A 595 14.32 -3.67 20.44
N ARG A 596 14.10 -3.24 21.69
CA ARG A 596 13.32 -4.01 22.68
C ARG A 596 11.92 -4.33 22.18
N LYS A 597 11.23 -3.34 21.60
CA LYS A 597 9.90 -3.56 21.02
C LYS A 597 9.93 -4.55 19.86
N SER A 598 10.97 -4.50 19.03
CA SER A 598 11.19 -5.47 17.95
C SER A 598 11.39 -6.88 18.52
N LEU A 599 12.30 -7.05 19.48
CA LEU A 599 12.58 -8.32 20.17
C LEU A 599 11.33 -8.88 20.85
N LYS A 600 10.56 -8.05 21.55
CA LYS A 600 9.27 -8.40 22.17
C LYS A 600 8.29 -9.01 21.18
N THR A 601 8.35 -8.60 19.90
CA THR A 601 7.51 -9.16 18.82
C THR A 601 8.11 -10.39 18.14
N GLY A 602 9.15 -11.01 18.72
CA GLY A 602 9.82 -12.21 18.21
C GLY A 602 10.74 -11.95 17.01
N LYS A 603 11.30 -10.74 16.88
CA LYS A 603 12.25 -10.40 15.81
C LYS A 603 13.70 -10.57 16.25
N LEU A 604 14.15 -11.82 16.31
CA LEU A 604 15.49 -12.17 16.80
C LEU A 604 16.53 -12.12 15.67
N PRO A 605 17.58 -11.30 15.77
CA PRO A 605 18.71 -11.33 14.83
C PRO A 605 19.36 -12.71 14.78
N VAL A 606 19.72 -13.17 13.59
CA VAL A 606 20.42 -14.45 13.41
C VAL A 606 21.53 -14.30 12.36
N THR A 607 22.68 -14.92 12.61
CA THR A 607 23.84 -14.91 11.70
C THR A 607 23.70 -15.98 10.62
N ASP A 608 24.47 -15.83 9.54
CA ASP A 608 24.52 -16.78 8.42
C ASP A 608 23.15 -17.05 7.78
N CYS A 609 22.27 -16.05 7.83
CA CYS A 609 20.93 -16.09 7.30
C CYS A 609 20.67 -14.87 6.43
N TYR A 610 20.04 -15.08 5.27
CA TYR A 610 19.89 -14.06 4.23
C TYR A 610 18.47 -14.09 3.66
N TYR A 611 17.94 -12.95 3.24
CA TYR A 611 16.78 -12.92 2.34
C TYR A 611 17.27 -12.65 0.92
N LEU A 612 17.05 -13.60 0.02
CA LEU A 612 17.49 -13.54 -1.38
C LEU A 612 16.28 -13.64 -2.31
N MET A 613 16.33 -12.91 -3.43
CA MET A 613 15.31 -13.05 -4.47
C MET A 613 15.49 -14.41 -5.15
N GLY A 614 14.40 -15.13 -5.38
CA GLY A 614 14.42 -16.44 -6.03
C GLY A 614 14.25 -16.35 -7.55
N THR A 615 14.88 -17.28 -8.26
CA THR A 615 14.67 -17.56 -9.68
C THR A 615 15.00 -19.03 -9.97
N VAL A 616 14.87 -19.47 -11.21
CA VAL A 616 15.21 -20.83 -11.64
C VAL A 616 16.63 -20.93 -12.18
N ASP A 617 17.23 -22.11 -12.09
CA ASP A 617 18.49 -22.44 -12.76
C ASP A 617 18.30 -22.52 -14.29
N PRO A 618 18.87 -21.59 -15.08
CA PRO A 618 18.75 -21.59 -16.53
C PRO A 618 19.54 -22.72 -17.20
N THR A 619 20.46 -23.38 -16.48
CA THR A 619 21.28 -24.47 -17.03
C THR A 619 20.56 -25.81 -17.00
N GLY A 620 19.54 -25.95 -16.15
CA GLY A 620 18.84 -27.22 -15.91
C GLY A 620 19.71 -28.31 -15.29
N LEU A 621 20.83 -27.95 -14.65
CA LEU A 621 21.79 -28.92 -14.09
C LEU A 621 21.44 -29.31 -12.65
N LEU A 622 20.86 -28.40 -11.86
CA LEU A 622 20.47 -28.70 -10.48
C LEU A 622 19.51 -29.90 -10.41
N LYS A 623 19.69 -30.75 -9.39
CA LYS A 623 18.76 -31.84 -9.05
C LYS A 623 17.57 -31.32 -8.21
N PRO A 624 16.48 -32.10 -8.06
CA PRO A 624 15.27 -31.63 -7.36
C PRO A 624 15.47 -31.08 -5.93
N ASN A 625 16.48 -31.56 -5.18
CA ASN A 625 16.78 -31.07 -3.81
C ASN A 625 18.00 -30.15 -3.74
N GLU A 626 18.54 -29.73 -4.90
CA GLU A 626 19.70 -28.85 -4.98
C GLU A 626 19.27 -27.43 -5.33
N VAL A 627 19.93 -26.45 -4.74
CA VAL A 627 19.81 -25.02 -5.08
C VAL A 627 21.18 -24.45 -5.38
N CYS A 628 21.27 -23.36 -6.13
CA CYS A 628 22.50 -22.57 -6.21
C CYS A 628 22.26 -21.22 -5.52
N VAL A 629 23.16 -20.83 -4.61
CA VAL A 629 23.02 -19.60 -3.83
C VAL A 629 24.25 -18.73 -4.09
N ILE A 630 24.05 -17.51 -4.58
CA ILE A 630 25.12 -16.54 -4.88
C ILE A 630 25.07 -15.41 -3.88
N LEU A 631 26.17 -15.24 -3.12
CA LEU A 631 26.36 -14.15 -2.15
C LEU A 631 27.50 -13.22 -2.62
N GLU A 632 27.99 -12.37 -1.72
CA GLU A 632 29.06 -11.39 -2.01
C GLU A 632 30.34 -12.05 -2.54
N ASN A 633 30.75 -13.17 -1.93
CA ASN A 633 31.99 -13.88 -2.29
C ASN A 633 31.76 -15.00 -3.33
N GLY A 634 30.64 -14.95 -4.06
CA GLY A 634 30.27 -15.95 -5.07
C GLY A 634 29.32 -17.03 -4.57
N GLN A 635 29.34 -18.17 -5.26
CA GLN A 635 28.45 -19.29 -4.96
C GLN A 635 28.85 -20.00 -3.66
N VAL A 636 27.87 -20.43 -2.88
CA VAL A 636 28.10 -21.20 -1.64
C VAL A 636 27.77 -22.68 -1.83
N SER A 637 28.31 -23.53 -0.96
CA SER A 637 28.05 -24.97 -0.98
C SER A 637 27.75 -25.52 0.42
N GLY A 638 27.06 -26.66 0.46
CA GLY A 638 26.65 -27.37 1.67
C GLY A 638 25.16 -27.23 1.95
N ASP A 639 24.69 -27.87 3.02
CA ASP A 639 23.27 -27.87 3.35
C ASP A 639 22.79 -26.49 3.81
N VAL A 640 21.55 -26.17 3.44
CA VAL A 640 20.88 -24.91 3.75
C VAL A 640 19.42 -25.15 4.14
N LEU A 641 18.90 -24.29 5.02
CA LEU A 641 17.45 -24.18 5.20
C LEU A 641 16.91 -23.09 4.29
N VAL A 642 15.79 -23.36 3.62
CA VAL A 642 15.09 -22.38 2.77
C VAL A 642 13.64 -22.27 3.20
N TYR A 643 13.15 -21.03 3.32
CA TYR A 643 11.79 -20.72 3.75
C TYR A 643 11.28 -19.45 3.07
N LYS A 644 10.02 -19.44 2.63
CA LYS A 644 9.34 -18.22 2.18
C LYS A 644 8.48 -17.63 3.30
N HIS A 645 8.71 -16.37 3.62
CA HIS A 645 7.92 -15.66 4.62
C HIS A 645 6.68 -14.97 4.02
N PRO A 646 5.50 -15.02 4.65
CA PRO A 646 5.09 -15.89 5.77
C PRO A 646 4.50 -17.23 5.30
N GLY A 647 5.23 -18.33 5.50
CA GLY A 647 4.71 -19.70 5.53
C GLY A 647 4.26 -20.11 6.93
N LEU A 648 3.19 -20.90 6.99
CA LEU A 648 2.51 -21.38 8.20
C LEU A 648 2.50 -22.92 8.35
N HIS A 649 2.77 -23.66 7.29
CA HIS A 649 2.80 -25.11 7.32
C HIS A 649 4.11 -25.64 7.91
N PHE A 650 4.04 -26.78 8.61
CA PHE A 650 5.22 -27.44 9.18
C PHE A 650 6.29 -27.79 8.14
N GLY A 651 5.84 -28.04 6.91
CA GLY A 651 6.67 -28.37 5.76
C GLY A 651 7.19 -27.19 4.95
N ASP A 652 6.89 -25.94 5.30
CA ASP A 652 7.34 -24.78 4.50
C ASP A 652 8.84 -24.47 4.66
N ILE A 653 9.52 -25.11 5.61
CA ILE A 653 10.98 -24.98 5.78
C ILE A 653 11.62 -26.22 5.18
N HIS A 654 12.38 -26.02 4.11
CA HIS A 654 13.04 -27.08 3.37
C HIS A 654 14.50 -27.19 3.78
N VAL A 655 15.01 -28.41 3.88
CA VAL A 655 16.44 -28.71 3.97
C VAL A 655 16.91 -29.05 2.56
N LEU A 656 17.77 -28.22 1.98
CA LEU A 656 18.25 -28.34 0.59
C LEU A 656 19.78 -28.31 0.57
N THR A 657 20.38 -28.75 -0.53
CA THR A 657 21.84 -28.69 -0.71
C THR A 657 22.23 -27.57 -1.66
N ALA A 658 22.93 -26.56 -1.16
CA ALA A 658 23.55 -25.54 -2.00
C ALA A 658 24.70 -26.18 -2.79
N THR A 659 24.63 -26.11 -4.12
CA THR A 659 25.54 -26.77 -5.04
C THR A 659 26.18 -25.75 -5.99
N TYR A 660 27.50 -25.83 -6.13
CA TYR A 660 28.24 -25.00 -7.07
C TYR A 660 27.94 -25.42 -8.51
N ASN A 661 27.54 -24.47 -9.34
CA ASN A 661 27.27 -24.64 -10.76
C ASN A 661 28.14 -23.68 -11.59
N LYS A 662 29.21 -24.22 -12.19
CA LYS A 662 30.14 -23.44 -13.03
C LYS A 662 29.47 -22.86 -14.28
N ASP A 663 28.51 -23.59 -14.86
CA ASP A 663 27.87 -23.17 -16.11
C ASP A 663 26.95 -21.97 -15.91
N LEU A 664 26.50 -21.73 -14.67
CA LEU A 664 25.73 -20.54 -14.33
C LEU A 664 26.53 -19.24 -14.54
N GLU A 665 27.85 -19.27 -14.38
CA GLU A 665 28.73 -18.11 -14.64
C GLU A 665 28.67 -17.66 -16.11
N LYS A 666 28.35 -18.56 -17.04
CA LYS A 666 28.15 -18.20 -18.46
C LYS A 666 26.93 -17.32 -18.66
N PHE A 667 25.90 -17.47 -17.81
CA PHE A 667 24.66 -16.69 -17.87
C PHE A 667 24.79 -15.38 -17.10
N VAL A 668 25.22 -15.44 -15.83
CA VAL A 668 25.13 -14.29 -14.91
C VAL A 668 26.48 -13.61 -14.62
N GLY A 669 27.59 -14.16 -15.12
CA GLY A 669 28.92 -13.62 -14.87
C GLY A 669 29.24 -13.52 -13.37
N TYR A 670 29.61 -12.31 -12.94
CA TYR A 670 29.94 -11.99 -11.54
C TYR A 670 28.82 -11.26 -10.80
N SER A 671 27.61 -11.19 -11.37
CA SER A 671 26.46 -10.61 -10.69
C SER A 671 26.10 -11.43 -9.44
N LYS A 672 25.57 -10.76 -8.43
CA LYS A 672 25.43 -11.30 -7.06
C LYS A 672 24.00 -11.29 -6.55
N TYR A 673 23.80 -12.04 -5.46
CA TYR A 673 22.64 -11.98 -4.55
C TYR A 673 21.34 -12.59 -5.06
N ALA A 674 21.34 -13.90 -5.32
CA ALA A 674 20.12 -14.63 -5.62
C ALA A 674 20.21 -16.10 -5.18
N ILE A 675 19.04 -16.75 -5.12
CA ILE A 675 18.90 -18.20 -5.00
C ILE A 675 18.25 -18.75 -6.27
N PHE A 676 18.84 -19.81 -6.81
CA PHE A 676 18.41 -20.52 -8.02
C PHE A 676 17.83 -21.87 -7.63
N PHE A 677 16.62 -22.12 -8.09
CA PHE A 677 15.87 -23.35 -7.86
C PHE A 677 15.96 -24.29 -9.08
N PRO A 678 15.86 -25.61 -8.87
CA PRO A 678 15.92 -26.57 -9.96
C PRO A 678 14.64 -26.50 -10.80
N THR A 679 14.76 -26.86 -12.07
CA THR A 679 13.65 -26.99 -13.03
C THR A 679 13.26 -28.44 -13.24
N LYS A 680 13.39 -29.27 -12.19
CA LYS A 680 13.18 -30.71 -12.21
C LYS A 680 12.32 -31.16 -11.04
N GLY A 681 11.55 -32.21 -11.28
CA GLY A 681 10.68 -32.83 -10.30
C GLY A 681 9.19 -32.59 -10.61
N PRO A 682 8.30 -33.27 -9.85
CA PRO A 682 6.86 -33.25 -10.07
C PRO A 682 6.21 -31.95 -9.61
N ARG A 683 6.95 -31.11 -8.86
CA ARG A 683 6.49 -29.84 -8.33
C ARG A 683 7.67 -28.89 -8.14
N SER A 684 7.43 -27.60 -8.30
CA SER A 684 8.43 -26.56 -8.04
C SER A 684 8.67 -26.41 -6.55
N LEU A 685 9.94 -26.29 -6.13
CA LEU A 685 10.30 -26.02 -4.73
C LEU A 685 9.71 -24.70 -4.22
N ALA A 686 9.53 -23.70 -5.09
CA ALA A 686 8.88 -22.44 -4.71
C ALA A 686 7.40 -22.66 -4.34
N ASP A 687 6.68 -23.44 -5.14
CA ASP A 687 5.27 -23.74 -4.91
C ASP A 687 5.07 -24.59 -3.63
N GLU A 688 6.03 -25.46 -3.31
CA GLU A 688 6.04 -26.23 -2.04
C GLU A 688 6.14 -25.33 -0.79
N MET A 689 6.77 -24.16 -0.91
CA MET A 689 6.98 -23.21 0.19
C MET A 689 5.92 -22.11 0.19
N ALA A 690 4.77 -22.37 0.81
CA ALA A 690 3.69 -21.39 0.96
C ALA A 690 3.22 -20.75 -0.37
N ASN A 691 3.05 -21.59 -1.41
CA ASN A 691 2.59 -21.21 -2.76
C ASN A 691 3.36 -20.00 -3.30
N SER A 692 4.68 -20.06 -3.22
CA SER A 692 5.56 -18.99 -3.69
C SER A 692 5.75 -19.09 -5.20
N ASP A 693 6.13 -17.97 -5.81
CA ASP A 693 6.53 -17.90 -7.22
C ASP A 693 7.89 -17.18 -7.36
N PHE A 694 8.25 -16.81 -8.59
CA PHE A 694 9.47 -16.05 -8.90
C PHE A 694 9.15 -14.64 -9.42
N ASP A 695 7.99 -14.07 -9.08
CA ASP A 695 7.58 -12.73 -9.51
C ASP A 695 8.17 -11.57 -8.66
N GLY A 696 9.06 -11.95 -7.73
CA GLY A 696 9.83 -11.11 -6.84
C GLY A 696 9.83 -11.56 -5.38
N ASP A 697 9.40 -12.80 -5.12
CA ASP A 697 9.44 -13.41 -3.79
C ASP A 697 10.87 -13.52 -3.25
N MET A 698 10.97 -13.34 -1.93
CA MET A 698 12.22 -13.36 -1.17
C MET A 698 12.24 -14.58 -0.26
N TYR A 699 13.30 -15.36 -0.35
CA TYR A 699 13.49 -16.59 0.39
C TYR A 699 14.51 -16.36 1.50
N TRP A 700 14.13 -16.72 2.72
CA TRP A 700 15.05 -16.84 3.84
C TRP A 700 15.91 -18.07 3.63
N VAL A 701 17.22 -17.88 3.54
CA VAL A 701 18.23 -18.93 3.36
C VAL A 701 19.14 -18.92 4.58
N SER A 702 19.24 -20.03 5.30
CA SER A 702 20.10 -20.18 6.47
C SER A 702 21.18 -21.22 6.26
N ARG A 703 22.41 -20.83 6.54
CA ARG A 703 23.61 -21.66 6.64
C ARG A 703 24.03 -21.88 8.09
N ASN A 704 23.23 -21.41 9.05
CA ASN A 704 23.54 -21.52 10.46
C ASN A 704 23.65 -23.00 10.88
N SER A 705 24.81 -23.38 11.41
CA SER A 705 25.14 -24.78 11.72
C SER A 705 24.25 -25.37 12.81
N GLN A 706 23.86 -24.60 13.83
CA GLN A 706 22.95 -25.06 14.88
C GLN A 706 21.55 -25.31 14.32
N LEU A 707 21.05 -24.41 13.47
CA LEU A 707 19.75 -24.61 12.83
C LEU A 707 19.75 -25.88 11.95
N LEU A 708 20.79 -26.09 11.14
CA LEU A 708 20.95 -27.29 10.32
C LEU A 708 21.09 -28.58 11.17
N GLN A 709 21.78 -28.49 12.30
CA GLN A 709 21.98 -29.61 13.20
C GLN A 709 20.67 -30.06 13.86
N TYR A 710 19.87 -29.11 14.35
CA TYR A 710 18.69 -29.41 15.16
C TYR A 710 17.40 -29.57 14.35
N PHE A 711 17.23 -28.79 13.29
CA PHE A 711 15.97 -28.77 12.55
C PHE A 711 15.70 -30.09 11.82
N ARG A 712 14.44 -30.53 11.81
CA ARG A 712 13.94 -31.70 11.13
C ARG A 712 12.76 -31.30 10.24
N SER A 713 12.89 -31.56 8.95
CA SER A 713 11.88 -31.23 7.95
C SER A 713 10.61 -32.07 8.12
N SER A 714 9.47 -31.44 7.87
CA SER A 714 8.19 -32.13 7.68
C SER A 714 7.88 -32.26 6.19
N LEU A 715 6.87 -33.08 5.84
CA LEU A 715 6.38 -33.14 4.47
C LEU A 715 5.85 -31.77 4.01
N PRO A 716 6.16 -31.33 2.77
CA PRO A 716 5.66 -30.08 2.22
C PRO A 716 4.13 -29.99 2.26
N TRP A 717 3.63 -28.76 2.29
CA TRP A 717 2.19 -28.53 2.20
C TRP A 717 1.68 -28.95 0.83
N THR A 718 0.57 -29.69 0.76
CA THR A 718 -0.13 -29.99 -0.49
C THR A 718 -1.51 -29.33 -0.50
N PRO A 719 -1.92 -28.69 -1.61
CA PRO A 719 -3.28 -28.20 -1.75
C PRO A 719 -4.32 -29.29 -1.46
N THR A 720 -5.38 -28.95 -0.74
CA THR A 720 -6.47 -29.91 -0.48
C THR A 720 -7.26 -30.15 -1.78
N PRO A 721 -7.48 -31.39 -2.23
CA PRO A 721 -8.18 -31.65 -3.49
C PRO A 721 -9.52 -30.92 -3.56
N SER A 722 -9.80 -30.33 -4.71
CA SER A 722 -10.94 -29.42 -4.87
C SER A 722 -12.30 -30.10 -4.84
N SER A 723 -12.35 -31.43 -4.92
CA SER A 723 -13.52 -32.25 -4.63
C SER A 723 -13.96 -32.22 -3.16
N MET A 724 -13.05 -31.84 -2.25
CA MET A 724 -13.32 -31.65 -0.82
C MET A 724 -13.55 -30.19 -0.42
N ARG A 725 -13.20 -29.25 -1.31
CA ARG A 725 -13.57 -27.84 -1.17
C ARG A 725 -14.96 -27.69 -1.78
N GLY A 726 -15.91 -27.08 -1.06
CA GLY A 726 -17.25 -26.80 -1.61
C GLY A 726 -17.17 -26.10 -2.99
N PRO A 727 -18.28 -26.04 -3.76
CA PRO A 727 -18.27 -25.66 -5.17
C PRO A 727 -17.40 -24.41 -5.42
N ARG A 728 -16.27 -24.61 -6.10
CA ARG A 728 -15.37 -23.52 -6.49
C ARG A 728 -16.15 -22.59 -7.42
N GLY A 729 -16.26 -21.33 -7.01
CA GLY A 729 -16.57 -20.18 -7.85
C GLY A 729 -17.84 -20.33 -8.71
N ILE A 730 -18.86 -19.54 -8.39
CA ILE A 730 -19.84 -19.13 -9.41
C ILE A 730 -19.01 -18.65 -10.62
N GLN A 731 -19.26 -19.24 -11.80
CA GLN A 731 -18.60 -18.85 -13.05
C GLN A 731 -18.73 -17.32 -13.16
N GLN A 732 -17.61 -16.61 -12.96
CA GLN A 732 -17.62 -15.16 -12.96
C GLN A 732 -17.68 -14.73 -14.41
N LYS A 733 -18.63 -13.85 -14.72
CA LYS A 733 -18.71 -13.23 -16.03
C LYS A 733 -17.39 -12.56 -16.39
N GLU A 734 -16.96 -12.73 -17.63
CA GLU A 734 -15.82 -12.02 -18.17
C GLU A 734 -16.15 -10.53 -18.31
N PRO A 735 -15.17 -9.61 -18.18
CA PRO A 735 -15.41 -8.18 -18.31
C PRO A 735 -16.09 -7.79 -19.64
N ILE A 736 -15.80 -8.53 -20.71
CA ILE A 736 -16.37 -8.29 -22.05
C ILE A 736 -17.86 -8.61 -22.14
N GLU A 737 -18.41 -9.40 -21.20
CA GLU A 737 -19.83 -9.73 -21.15
C GLU A 737 -20.69 -8.63 -20.49
N PHE A 738 -20.06 -7.63 -19.87
CA PHE A 738 -20.76 -6.51 -19.25
C PHE A 738 -20.94 -5.37 -20.26
N SER A 739 -22.09 -4.69 -20.21
CA SER A 739 -22.19 -3.38 -20.85
C SER A 739 -21.22 -2.39 -20.17
N SER A 740 -20.79 -1.34 -20.87
CA SER A 740 -19.85 -0.36 -20.29
C SER A 740 -20.37 0.23 -18.97
N LYS A 741 -21.67 0.49 -18.84
CA LYS A 741 -22.24 1.08 -17.62
C LYS A 741 -22.27 0.08 -16.46
N GLU A 742 -22.64 -1.17 -16.74
CA GLU A 742 -22.65 -2.23 -15.73
C GLU A 742 -21.24 -2.52 -15.23
N LEU A 743 -20.24 -2.56 -16.13
CA LEU A 743 -18.85 -2.78 -15.78
C LEU A 743 -18.36 -1.73 -14.78
N GLU A 744 -18.56 -0.43 -15.05
CA GLU A 744 -18.13 0.63 -14.14
C GLU A 744 -18.78 0.54 -12.77
N ARG A 745 -20.08 0.23 -12.73
CA ARG A 745 -20.83 0.07 -11.49
C ARG A 745 -20.30 -1.10 -10.66
N GLU A 746 -20.03 -2.25 -11.29
CA GLU A 746 -19.50 -3.42 -10.59
C GLU A 746 -18.05 -3.22 -10.12
N LEU A 747 -17.21 -2.55 -10.91
CA LEU A 747 -15.84 -2.21 -10.52
C LEU A 747 -15.81 -1.25 -9.32
N PHE A 748 -16.70 -0.25 -9.31
CA PHE A 748 -16.83 0.65 -8.17
C PHE A 748 -17.45 -0.05 -6.94
N GLN A 749 -18.37 -0.99 -7.14
CA GLN A 749 -18.90 -1.82 -6.07
C GLN A 749 -17.80 -2.63 -5.37
N GLN A 750 -16.85 -3.19 -6.13
CA GLN A 750 -15.69 -3.88 -5.55
C GLN A 750 -14.84 -2.95 -4.68
N PHE A 751 -14.62 -1.71 -5.12
CA PHE A 751 -13.94 -0.70 -4.31
C PHE A 751 -14.66 -0.47 -2.97
N LEU A 752 -15.98 -0.25 -3.01
CA LEU A 752 -16.79 0.00 -1.81
C LEU A 752 -16.75 -1.19 -0.84
N ILE A 753 -16.83 -2.42 -1.35
CA ILE A 753 -16.71 -3.64 -0.54
C ILE A 753 -15.32 -3.71 0.12
N ASN A 754 -14.24 -3.55 -0.65
CA ASN A 754 -12.88 -3.61 -0.11
C ASN A 754 -12.61 -2.52 0.94
N ARG A 755 -13.19 -1.32 0.76
CA ARG A 755 -13.04 -0.21 1.70
C ARG A 755 -13.85 -0.42 2.98
N PHE A 756 -15.14 -0.66 2.86
CA PHE A 756 -16.08 -0.60 3.99
C PHE A 756 -16.40 -1.97 4.60
N LYS A 757 -16.08 -3.06 3.89
CA LYS A 757 -16.20 -4.44 4.37
C LYS A 757 -14.90 -5.24 4.10
N PRO A 758 -13.73 -4.75 4.58
CA PRO A 758 -12.48 -5.44 4.34
C PRO A 758 -12.49 -6.84 4.95
N SER A 759 -11.97 -7.82 4.20
CA SER A 759 -11.77 -9.17 4.72
C SER A 759 -10.64 -9.18 5.73
N ASN A 760 -10.89 -9.73 6.92
CA ASN A 760 -9.87 -9.96 7.95
C ASN A 760 -9.49 -11.45 8.03
N THR A 761 -9.78 -12.24 7.00
CA THR A 761 -9.58 -13.70 7.02
C THR A 761 -8.11 -14.07 7.15
N VAL A 762 -7.21 -13.44 6.39
CA VAL A 762 -5.76 -13.70 6.44
C VAL A 762 -5.21 -13.44 7.85
N SER A 763 -5.56 -12.29 8.45
CA SER A 763 -5.09 -11.94 9.79
C SER A 763 -5.70 -12.84 10.86
N MET A 764 -7.01 -13.10 10.80
CA MET A 764 -7.71 -13.98 11.73
C MET A 764 -7.15 -15.41 11.68
N ALA A 765 -6.96 -15.97 10.49
CA ALA A 765 -6.42 -17.32 10.31
C ALA A 765 -5.00 -17.43 10.88
N SER A 766 -4.12 -16.46 10.57
CA SER A 766 -2.77 -16.41 11.12
C SER A 766 -2.76 -16.27 12.65
N ASP A 767 -3.65 -15.47 13.24
CA ASP A 767 -3.71 -15.27 14.69
C ASP A 767 -4.23 -16.51 15.43
N CYS A 768 -5.24 -17.18 14.87
CA CYS A 768 -5.76 -18.45 15.41
C CYS A 768 -4.71 -19.55 15.27
N TRP A 769 -4.03 -19.62 14.11
CA TRP A 769 -2.93 -20.56 13.87
C TRP A 769 -1.84 -20.38 14.92
N LEU A 770 -1.40 -19.14 15.17
CA LEU A 770 -0.34 -18.87 16.14
C LEU A 770 -0.76 -19.27 17.56
N SER A 771 -2.03 -19.05 17.90
CA SER A 771 -2.59 -19.42 19.21
C SER A 771 -2.66 -20.93 19.42
N TYR A 772 -3.01 -21.70 18.39
CA TYR A 772 -3.04 -23.17 18.47
C TYR A 772 -1.65 -23.78 18.40
N MET A 773 -0.74 -23.21 17.61
CA MET A 773 0.68 -23.59 17.62
C MET A 773 1.30 -23.39 19.00
N ASP A 774 0.98 -22.27 19.65
CA ASP A 774 1.43 -22.00 21.01
C ASP A 774 1.00 -23.09 21.99
N ARG A 775 -0.30 -23.44 21.96
CA ARG A 775 -0.83 -24.54 22.79
C ARG A 775 -0.16 -25.87 22.45
N LEU A 776 -0.03 -26.21 21.17
CA LEU A 776 0.61 -27.45 20.71
C LEU A 776 2.02 -27.62 21.29
N LEU A 777 2.79 -26.53 21.34
CA LEU A 777 4.16 -26.51 21.86
C LEU A 777 4.25 -26.56 23.39
N THR A 778 3.16 -26.28 24.11
CA THR A 778 3.14 -26.25 25.60
C THR A 778 2.52 -27.49 26.22
N LEU A 779 1.74 -28.27 25.45
CA LEU A 779 1.11 -29.49 25.94
C LEU A 779 2.14 -30.61 26.16
N GLY A 780 2.02 -31.30 27.29
CA GLY A 780 2.80 -32.51 27.59
C GLY A 780 2.35 -33.72 26.75
N ASP A 781 3.12 -34.80 26.77
CA ASP A 781 2.84 -36.00 25.98
C ASP A 781 1.60 -36.78 26.43
N GLU A 782 1.19 -36.58 27.69
CA GLU A 782 -0.06 -37.09 28.27
C GLU A 782 -1.33 -36.53 27.56
N CYS A 783 -1.20 -35.46 26.77
CA CYS A 783 -2.30 -34.79 26.06
C CYS A 783 -2.35 -35.13 24.56
N ALA A 784 -2.05 -36.39 24.19
CA ALA A 784 -1.92 -36.80 22.79
C ALA A 784 -3.17 -36.53 21.92
N GLU A 785 -4.37 -36.83 22.44
CA GLU A 785 -5.64 -36.59 21.72
C GLU A 785 -5.87 -35.09 21.45
N GLU A 786 -5.56 -34.24 22.43
CA GLU A 786 -5.68 -32.78 22.26
C GLU A 786 -4.66 -32.25 21.25
N LYS A 787 -3.42 -32.75 21.27
CA LYS A 787 -2.39 -32.40 20.30
C LYS A 787 -2.84 -32.74 18.88
N GLU A 788 -3.45 -33.90 18.67
CA GLU A 788 -3.92 -34.32 17.36
C GLU A 788 -5.08 -33.45 16.86
N CYS A 789 -6.06 -33.17 17.72
CA CYS A 789 -7.14 -32.24 17.39
C CYS A 789 -6.62 -30.83 17.04
N LEU A 790 -5.61 -30.33 17.77
CA LEU A 790 -4.99 -29.04 17.46
C LEU A 790 -4.28 -29.05 16.10
N LYS A 791 -3.55 -30.12 15.76
CA LYS A 791 -2.90 -30.24 14.44
C LYS A 791 -3.91 -30.21 13.31
N GLU A 792 -5.05 -30.91 13.43
CA GLU A 792 -6.11 -30.85 12.42
C GLU A 792 -6.63 -29.42 12.22
N LYS A 793 -6.90 -28.70 13.32
CA LYS A 793 -7.31 -27.29 13.24
C LYS A 793 -6.24 -26.41 12.61
N ILE A 794 -4.97 -26.63 12.95
CA ILE A 794 -3.83 -25.91 12.38
C ILE A 794 -3.78 -26.12 10.87
N LEU A 795 -3.88 -27.35 10.38
CA LEU A 795 -3.85 -27.67 8.94
C LEU A 795 -5.03 -27.02 8.20
N GLN A 796 -6.23 -27.05 8.77
CA GLN A 796 -7.39 -26.35 8.19
C GLN A 796 -7.17 -24.84 8.12
N LEU A 797 -6.60 -24.23 9.16
CA LEU A 797 -6.26 -22.81 9.17
C LEU A 797 -5.17 -22.46 8.15
N VAL A 798 -4.18 -23.33 7.94
CA VAL A 798 -3.15 -23.15 6.89
C VAL A 798 -3.80 -23.13 5.50
N ASN A 799 -4.71 -24.07 5.21
CA ASN A 799 -5.44 -24.09 3.94
C ASN A 799 -6.25 -22.80 3.73
N ILE A 800 -7.01 -22.38 4.75
CA ILE A 800 -7.77 -21.12 4.72
C ILE A 800 -6.86 -19.91 4.52
N TYR A 801 -5.69 -19.90 5.17
CA TYR A 801 -4.74 -18.81 5.06
C TYR A 801 -4.19 -18.66 3.63
N TYR A 802 -3.76 -19.76 3.00
CA TYR A 802 -3.26 -19.74 1.63
C TYR A 802 -4.37 -19.41 0.61
N ASP A 803 -5.55 -20.01 0.75
CA ASP A 803 -6.70 -19.67 -0.10
C ASP A 803 -7.08 -18.18 0.04
N ALA A 804 -6.97 -17.61 1.25
CA ALA A 804 -7.27 -16.20 1.50
C ALA A 804 -6.21 -15.23 0.96
N LEU A 805 -4.96 -15.65 0.73
CA LEU A 805 -3.94 -14.83 0.08
C LEU A 805 -4.25 -14.60 -1.40
N ASP A 806 -4.85 -15.60 -2.07
CA ASP A 806 -5.23 -15.52 -3.49
C ASP A 806 -6.69 -15.11 -3.72
N ALA A 807 -7.51 -15.06 -2.67
CA ALA A 807 -8.90 -14.59 -2.70
C ALA A 807 -9.09 -13.27 -3.49
N PRO A 808 -8.24 -12.22 -3.35
CA PRO A 808 -8.42 -10.99 -4.11
C PRO A 808 -8.31 -11.17 -5.64
N LYS A 809 -7.56 -12.18 -6.10
CA LYS A 809 -7.34 -12.46 -7.54
C LYS A 809 -8.30 -13.50 -8.09
N SER A 810 -8.78 -14.42 -7.25
CA SER A 810 -9.70 -15.49 -7.62
C SER A 810 -11.17 -15.11 -7.45
N GLY A 811 -11.45 -14.06 -6.66
CA GLY A 811 -12.81 -13.68 -6.26
C GLY A 811 -13.44 -14.67 -5.27
N LEU A 812 -12.66 -15.58 -4.69
CA LEU A 812 -13.13 -16.50 -3.67
C LEU A 812 -13.43 -15.74 -2.37
N LYS A 813 -14.63 -15.95 -1.82
CA LYS A 813 -14.97 -15.45 -0.49
C LYS A 813 -14.55 -16.47 0.55
N VAL A 814 -13.41 -16.23 1.19
CA VAL A 814 -12.86 -17.11 2.24
C VAL A 814 -13.16 -16.49 3.60
N GLU A 815 -13.72 -17.27 4.51
CA GLU A 815 -13.99 -16.89 5.90
C GLU A 815 -13.44 -17.97 6.85
N VAL A 816 -12.97 -17.56 8.04
CA VAL A 816 -12.59 -18.51 9.09
C VAL A 816 -13.86 -19.00 9.80
N PRO A 817 -14.17 -20.30 9.78
CA PRO A 817 -15.28 -20.89 10.53
C PRO A 817 -15.18 -20.62 12.04
N ILE A 818 -16.30 -20.63 12.75
CA ILE A 818 -16.34 -20.25 14.18
C ILE A 818 -15.55 -21.27 15.03
N GLU A 819 -15.65 -22.54 14.70
CA GLU A 819 -15.00 -23.70 15.32
C GLU A 819 -13.45 -23.69 15.22
N LEU A 820 -12.91 -22.95 14.25
CA LEU A 820 -11.47 -22.73 14.06
C LEU A 820 -10.96 -21.43 14.71
N LYS A 821 -11.86 -20.60 15.26
CA LYS A 821 -11.44 -19.36 15.95
C LYS A 821 -10.94 -19.67 17.35
N ALA A 822 -9.76 -19.14 17.67
CA ALA A 822 -9.23 -19.21 19.02
C ALA A 822 -10.08 -18.37 20.00
N GLU A 823 -10.54 -19.00 21.08
CA GLU A 823 -11.31 -18.33 22.14
C GLU A 823 -10.42 -17.47 23.05
N LYS A 824 -9.24 -18.00 23.40
CA LYS A 824 -8.21 -17.34 24.21
C LYS A 824 -6.91 -17.25 23.43
N TYR A 825 -6.15 -16.19 23.68
CA TYR A 825 -4.89 -15.91 23.01
C TYR A 825 -3.73 -15.93 24.01
N PRO A 826 -2.50 -16.31 23.61
CA PRO A 826 -1.37 -16.22 24.52
C PRO A 826 -1.06 -14.75 24.87
N HIS A 827 -0.63 -14.50 26.12
CA HIS A 827 -0.40 -13.16 26.67
C HIS A 827 0.55 -12.28 25.84
N TYR A 828 1.54 -12.86 25.14
CA TYR A 828 2.45 -12.10 24.27
C TYR A 828 1.77 -11.47 23.04
N MET A 829 0.52 -11.87 22.72
CA MET A 829 -0.30 -11.23 21.69
C MET A 829 -1.04 -9.99 22.21
N GLU A 830 -0.92 -9.68 23.52
CA GLU A 830 -1.46 -8.47 24.16
C GLU A 830 -2.97 -8.26 23.91
N ARG A 831 -3.75 -9.35 23.98
CA ARG A 831 -5.22 -9.34 23.86
C ARG A 831 -5.92 -9.43 25.21
N SER A 832 -7.14 -8.89 25.28
CA SER A 832 -7.94 -8.84 26.52
C SER A 832 -8.31 -10.22 27.08
N ASN A 833 -8.69 -11.17 26.22
CA ASN A 833 -8.95 -12.55 26.62
C ASN A 833 -7.71 -13.42 26.38
N SER A 834 -6.84 -13.53 27.38
CA SER A 834 -5.54 -14.19 27.24
C SER A 834 -5.19 -15.21 28.33
N TYR A 835 -4.18 -16.05 28.05
CA TYR A 835 -3.57 -16.99 28.99
C TYR A 835 -2.04 -16.80 29.06
N THR A 836 -1.45 -17.11 30.21
CA THR A 836 0.01 -17.13 30.36
C THR A 836 0.59 -18.33 29.62
N SER A 837 1.47 -18.08 28.66
CA SER A 837 2.06 -19.09 27.79
C SER A 837 3.47 -19.39 28.26
N THR A 838 3.81 -20.68 28.33
CA THR A 838 5.16 -21.16 28.64
C THR A 838 5.93 -21.54 27.38
N SER A 839 5.39 -21.24 26.19
CA SER A 839 6.06 -21.47 24.91
C SER A 839 7.28 -20.57 24.76
N ILE A 840 8.13 -20.86 23.76
CA ILE A 840 9.29 -20.01 23.46
C ILE A 840 8.90 -18.53 23.21
N LEU A 841 7.75 -18.26 22.59
CA LEU A 841 7.30 -16.88 22.36
C LEU A 841 6.85 -16.20 23.67
N GLY A 842 6.22 -16.94 24.58
CA GLY A 842 5.92 -16.46 25.94
C GLY A 842 7.20 -16.12 26.71
N LEU A 843 8.18 -17.03 26.70
CA LEU A 843 9.46 -16.82 27.38
C LEU A 843 10.22 -15.61 26.82
N ILE A 844 10.26 -15.43 25.50
CA ILE A 844 10.88 -14.25 24.86
C ILE A 844 10.18 -12.96 25.35
N PHE A 845 8.85 -12.94 25.31
CA PHE A 845 8.07 -11.78 25.72
C PHE A 845 8.29 -11.41 27.18
N ASP A 846 8.22 -12.38 28.09
CA ASP A 846 8.43 -12.19 29.52
C ASP A 846 9.86 -11.75 29.83
N THR A 847 10.84 -12.36 29.16
CA THR A 847 12.26 -11.98 29.29
C THR A 847 12.46 -10.52 28.89
N VAL A 848 11.97 -10.09 27.73
CA VAL A 848 12.11 -8.69 27.28
C VAL A 848 11.44 -7.71 28.24
N ASN A 849 10.26 -8.05 28.79
CA ASN A 849 9.55 -7.18 29.73
C ASN A 849 10.22 -7.14 31.11
N SER A 850 10.96 -8.17 31.50
CA SER A 850 11.69 -8.23 32.78
C SER A 850 12.89 -7.27 32.83
N VAL A 851 13.46 -6.92 31.66
CA VAL A 851 14.57 -5.98 31.56
C VAL A 851 14.10 -4.56 31.88
N GLN A 852 14.53 -4.04 33.03
CA GLN A 852 14.24 -2.66 33.43
C GLN A 852 14.85 -1.67 32.43
N THR A 853 14.07 -0.65 32.09
CA THR A 853 14.57 0.47 31.30
C THR A 853 15.10 1.52 32.27
N GLU A 854 16.42 1.57 32.44
CA GLU A 854 17.01 2.78 33.01
C GLU A 854 16.77 3.91 32.01
N ASP A 855 16.03 4.94 32.41
CA ASP A 855 16.02 6.20 31.71
C ASP A 855 17.47 6.70 31.61
N PRO A 856 17.87 7.34 30.50
CA PRO A 856 19.20 7.91 30.41
C PRO A 856 19.44 8.77 31.66
N PRO A 857 20.61 8.65 32.31
CA PRO A 857 20.91 9.50 33.44
C PRO A 857 20.68 10.96 33.03
N SER A 858 20.16 11.77 33.94
CA SER A 858 20.04 13.22 33.79
C SER A 858 21.45 13.84 33.79
N ASN A 859 22.30 13.44 32.84
CA ASN A 859 23.55 14.14 32.57
C ASN A 859 23.17 15.53 32.10
N GLY A 860 23.80 16.55 32.68
CA GLY A 860 23.60 17.94 32.25
C GLY A 860 23.84 18.06 30.75
N ILE A 861 23.07 18.91 30.08
CA ILE A 861 23.27 19.20 28.66
C ILE A 861 24.63 19.89 28.54
N SER A 862 25.65 19.13 28.12
CA SER A 862 27.00 19.63 27.89
C SER A 862 27.26 19.78 26.40
N LYS A 863 28.00 20.82 26.04
CA LYS A 863 28.46 21.06 24.67
C LYS A 863 29.79 20.35 24.46
N LEU A 864 30.01 19.81 23.25
CA LEU A 864 31.31 19.29 22.88
C LEU A 864 32.34 20.44 22.80
N PRO A 865 33.53 20.30 23.42
CA PRO A 865 34.52 21.37 23.46
C PRO A 865 34.93 21.89 22.07
N CYS A 866 34.99 21.00 21.07
CA CYS A 866 35.35 21.34 19.70
C CYS A 866 34.32 22.21 18.97
N PHE A 867 33.09 22.29 19.47
CA PHE A 867 32.01 23.13 18.93
C PHE A 867 31.69 24.32 19.83
N ALA A 868 32.27 24.38 21.03
CA ALA A 868 32.05 25.45 22.01
C ALA A 868 32.84 26.74 21.72
N GLU A 869 33.72 26.75 20.72
CA GLU A 869 34.41 27.96 20.26
C GLU A 869 33.43 29.03 19.74
N GLU A 870 33.77 30.29 19.97
CA GLU A 870 32.94 31.42 19.54
C GLU A 870 32.84 31.48 18.01
N SER A 871 31.62 31.28 17.52
CA SER A 871 31.25 31.52 16.12
C SER A 871 31.08 33.01 15.87
N SER A 872 31.14 33.47 14.62
CA SER A 872 30.90 34.88 14.30
C SER A 872 29.57 35.39 14.88
N GLN A 873 29.58 36.56 15.50
CA GLN A 873 28.38 37.19 16.08
C GLN A 873 27.27 37.40 15.04
N SER A 874 27.66 37.63 13.77
CA SER A 874 26.73 37.72 12.64
C SER A 874 26.03 36.37 12.40
N CYS A 875 26.77 35.26 12.43
CA CYS A 875 26.23 33.91 12.25
C CYS A 875 25.27 33.54 13.39
N LEU A 876 25.62 33.88 14.64
CA LEU A 876 24.79 33.63 15.82
C LEU A 876 23.45 34.37 15.75
N LEU A 877 23.45 35.65 15.34
CA LEU A 877 22.22 36.44 15.18
C LEU A 877 21.33 35.86 14.09
N LEU A 878 21.90 35.58 12.91
CA LEU A 878 21.18 35.03 11.77
C LEU A 878 20.50 33.69 12.11
N TRP A 879 21.25 32.76 12.71
CA TRP A 879 20.73 31.44 13.03
C TRP A 879 19.82 31.43 14.25
N SER A 880 19.92 32.40 15.17
CA SER A 880 18.97 32.53 16.28
C SER A 880 17.57 32.88 15.77
N GLN A 881 17.49 33.77 14.78
CA GLN A 881 16.23 34.10 14.11
C GLN A 881 15.68 32.89 13.33
N ARG A 882 16.52 32.21 12.55
CA ARG A 882 16.14 31.00 11.80
C ARG A 882 15.66 29.88 12.72
N TYR A 883 16.33 29.63 13.83
CA TYR A 883 15.94 28.61 14.80
C TYR A 883 14.60 28.94 15.48
N SER A 884 14.35 30.21 15.78
CA SER A 884 13.06 30.65 16.30
C SER A 884 11.92 30.40 15.31
N ASN A 885 12.16 30.59 14.01
CA ASN A 885 11.20 30.25 12.96
C ASN A 885 11.01 28.73 12.84
N TYR A 886 12.09 27.96 12.90
CA TYR A 886 12.04 26.49 12.91
C TYR A 886 11.15 25.97 14.04
N LEU A 887 11.31 26.49 15.27
CA LEU A 887 10.50 26.06 16.41
C LEU A 887 9.01 26.35 16.22
N LYS A 888 8.66 27.48 15.58
CA LYS A 888 7.27 27.82 15.26
C LYS A 888 6.71 26.85 14.21
N GLU A 889 7.44 26.63 13.12
CA GLU A 889 7.03 25.75 12.02
C GLU A 889 6.85 24.30 12.50
N MET A 890 7.81 23.77 13.28
CA MET A 890 7.69 22.42 13.84
C MET A 890 6.55 22.27 14.84
N LYS A 891 6.32 23.29 15.68
CA LYS A 891 5.19 23.28 16.62
C LYS A 891 3.86 23.20 15.88
N GLN A 892 3.71 23.97 14.81
CA GLN A 892 2.52 23.94 13.94
C GLN A 892 2.27 22.53 13.38
N VAL A 893 3.30 21.88 12.79
CA VAL A 893 3.17 20.51 12.25
C VAL A 893 2.77 19.49 13.33
N MET A 894 3.36 19.59 14.51
CA MET A 894 3.08 18.64 15.59
C MET A 894 1.64 18.76 16.13
N GLU A 895 1.09 19.98 16.16
CA GLU A 895 -0.25 20.29 16.68
C GLU A 895 -1.40 19.96 15.69
N MET A 896 -1.10 19.58 14.44
CA MET A 896 -2.12 19.22 13.43
C MET A 896 -2.94 17.98 13.85
N LYS A 897 -4.23 18.11 14.15
CA LYS A 897 -5.04 16.99 14.70
C LYS A 897 -5.51 15.97 13.65
N HIS A 898 -5.62 16.36 12.38
CA HIS A 898 -6.25 15.54 11.33
C HIS A 898 -5.26 14.90 10.33
N GLU A 899 -3.97 15.15 10.50
CA GLU A 899 -2.92 14.61 9.62
C GLU A 899 -2.39 13.27 10.11
N THR A 900 -2.03 12.39 9.17
CA THR A 900 -1.43 11.09 9.50
C THR A 900 -0.03 11.28 10.08
N LYS A 901 0.47 10.26 10.79
CA LYS A 901 1.85 10.29 11.30
C LYS A 901 2.86 10.47 10.15
N ASP A 902 2.61 9.80 9.04
CA ASP A 902 3.49 9.84 7.86
C ASP A 902 3.46 11.21 7.20
N SER A 903 2.28 11.82 7.05
CA SER A 903 2.13 13.20 6.56
C SER A 903 2.87 14.21 7.45
N LYS A 904 2.75 14.08 8.78
CA LYS A 904 3.52 14.92 9.72
C LYS A 904 5.03 14.73 9.59
N ASN A 905 5.47 13.49 9.40
CA ASN A 905 6.88 13.20 9.18
C ASN A 905 7.38 13.82 7.87
N GLU A 906 6.63 13.67 6.78
CA GLU A 906 6.96 14.27 5.47
C GLU A 906 7.05 15.80 5.57
N MET A 907 6.09 16.45 6.24
CA MET A 907 6.15 17.91 6.48
C MET A 907 7.33 18.31 7.38
N ALA A 908 7.65 17.51 8.40
CA ALA A 908 8.81 17.76 9.25
C ALA A 908 10.13 17.64 8.46
N ASP A 909 10.23 16.63 7.58
CA ASP A 909 11.39 16.43 6.71
C ASP A 909 11.54 17.60 5.72
N GLU A 910 10.44 18.15 5.18
CA GLU A 910 10.46 19.35 4.35
C GLU A 910 10.97 20.59 5.09
N ILE A 911 10.57 20.76 6.36
CA ILE A 911 11.08 21.83 7.21
C ILE A 911 12.59 21.66 7.42
N ILE A 912 13.06 20.45 7.75
CA ILE A 912 14.49 20.17 7.91
C ILE A 912 15.24 20.48 6.60
N GLN A 913 14.69 20.06 5.46
CA GLN A 913 15.29 20.28 4.15
C GLN A 913 15.42 21.76 3.80
N LYS A 914 14.43 22.58 4.15
CA LYS A 914 14.50 24.03 4.03
C LYS A 914 15.71 24.59 4.78
N TYR A 915 15.95 24.17 6.03
CA TYR A 915 17.08 24.68 6.80
C TYR A 915 18.43 24.11 6.32
N LYS A 916 18.46 22.88 5.77
CA LYS A 916 19.64 22.37 5.04
C LYS A 916 19.98 23.24 3.83
N LEU A 917 18.99 23.58 3.00
CA LEU A 917 19.19 24.48 1.85
C LEU A 917 19.74 25.86 2.27
N LEU A 918 19.27 26.39 3.40
CA LEU A 918 19.79 27.65 3.95
C LEU A 918 21.23 27.56 4.46
N LEU A 919 21.68 26.38 4.91
CA LEU A 919 23.04 26.13 5.40
C LEU A 919 23.99 25.78 4.25
N TYR A 920 23.62 24.84 3.38
CA TYR A 920 24.50 24.31 2.35
C TYR A 920 24.35 25.03 1.00
N GLY A 921 23.27 25.78 0.77
CA GLY A 921 22.95 26.27 -0.57
C GLY A 921 22.59 25.15 -1.56
N ALA A 922 22.41 23.92 -1.06
CA ALA A 922 22.10 22.71 -1.80
C ALA A 922 21.26 21.78 -0.92
N ALA A 923 20.70 20.72 -1.51
CA ALA A 923 19.86 19.77 -0.80
C ALA A 923 20.66 18.99 0.26
N GLU A 924 21.87 18.60 -0.09
CA GLU A 924 22.80 17.91 0.80
C GLU A 924 24.17 18.60 0.85
N PHE A 925 24.98 18.22 1.83
CA PHE A 925 26.28 18.85 2.09
C PHE A 925 27.27 18.64 0.93
N GLU A 926 27.28 17.45 0.33
CA GLU A 926 28.20 17.05 -0.75
C GLU A 926 27.99 17.87 -2.03
N GLU A 927 26.79 18.37 -2.23
CA GLU A 927 26.38 19.17 -3.39
C GLU A 927 26.60 20.68 -3.16
N SER A 928 27.09 21.06 -1.97
CA SER A 928 27.19 22.46 -1.58
C SER A 928 28.18 23.22 -2.46
N PRO A 929 27.75 24.34 -3.08
CA PRO A 929 28.67 25.25 -3.77
C PRO A 929 29.39 26.20 -2.81
N ARG A 930 29.11 26.13 -1.50
CA ARG A 930 29.65 27.05 -0.50
C ARG A 930 31.03 26.62 -0.02
N LYS A 931 31.82 27.57 0.48
CA LYS A 931 33.11 27.29 1.11
C LYS A 931 32.91 26.52 2.42
N LEU A 932 33.76 25.52 2.66
CA LEU A 932 33.66 24.64 3.83
C LEU A 932 33.81 25.41 5.14
N GLU A 933 34.67 26.43 5.17
CA GLU A 933 34.91 27.24 6.36
C GLU A 933 33.65 28.01 6.78
N ASP A 934 32.90 28.55 5.82
CA ASP A 934 31.64 29.26 6.07
C ASP A 934 30.56 28.29 6.59
N ILE A 935 30.48 27.10 6.00
CA ILE A 935 29.55 26.05 6.44
C ILE A 935 29.89 25.61 7.87
N TRP A 936 31.17 25.43 8.19
CA TRP A 936 31.61 25.03 9.53
C TRP A 936 31.32 26.11 10.58
N ASP A 937 31.52 27.39 10.26
CA ASP A 937 31.19 28.48 11.17
C ASP A 937 29.69 28.54 11.48
N GLU A 938 28.85 28.45 10.44
CA GLU A 938 27.39 28.40 10.60
C GLU A 938 26.93 27.12 11.32
N ALA A 939 27.52 25.97 11.04
CA ALA A 939 27.22 24.70 11.72
C ALA A 939 27.50 24.77 13.23
N ARG A 940 28.63 25.39 13.64
CA ARG A 940 28.93 25.66 15.05
C ARG A 940 27.93 26.62 15.68
N ALA A 941 27.53 27.68 14.97
CA ALA A 941 26.52 28.61 15.45
C ALA A 941 25.18 27.88 15.70
N ILE A 942 24.73 27.06 14.74
CA ILE A 942 23.53 26.21 14.86
C ILE A 942 23.61 25.31 16.09
N TYR A 943 24.74 24.61 16.28
CA TYR A 943 24.96 23.74 17.43
C TYR A 943 24.86 24.52 18.75
N ASN A 944 25.56 25.65 18.87
CA ASN A 944 25.55 26.48 20.07
C ASN A 944 24.16 27.03 20.43
N ILE A 945 23.38 27.45 19.43
CA ILE A 945 22.02 27.97 19.60
C ILE A 945 21.09 26.86 20.08
N ALA A 946 21.11 25.70 19.42
CA ALA A 946 20.25 24.58 19.77
C ALA A 946 20.54 24.07 21.18
N TYR A 947 21.82 23.91 21.55
CA TYR A 947 22.23 23.43 22.86
C TYR A 947 21.94 24.46 23.96
N GLY A 948 22.26 25.75 23.74
CA GLY A 948 21.95 26.79 24.73
C GLY A 948 20.45 27.01 24.96
N HIS A 949 19.60 26.71 23.97
CA HIS A 949 18.15 26.66 24.17
C HIS A 949 17.70 25.42 24.93
N THR A 950 18.34 24.29 24.66
CA THR A 950 18.04 23.01 25.29
C THR A 950 18.41 23.05 26.78
N GLU A 951 19.55 23.64 27.14
CA GLU A 951 19.97 23.89 28.53
C GLU A 951 18.91 24.68 29.32
N ARG A 952 18.31 25.71 28.71
CA ARG A 952 17.26 26.53 29.34
C ARG A 952 15.93 25.79 29.51
N CYS A 953 15.57 24.92 28.58
CA CYS A 953 14.27 24.25 28.57
C CYS A 953 14.31 22.79 29.05
N GLN A 954 15.48 22.26 29.41
CA GLN A 954 15.70 20.90 29.92
C GLN A 954 15.08 19.82 29.01
N ALA A 955 15.21 19.98 27.69
CA ALA A 955 14.56 19.13 26.69
C ALA A 955 15.53 18.68 25.59
N VAL A 956 16.30 17.61 25.85
CA VAL A 956 17.40 17.09 24.99
C VAL A 956 16.97 16.86 23.53
N GLY A 957 15.71 16.47 23.29
CA GLY A 957 15.19 16.30 21.93
C GLY A 957 15.27 17.56 21.06
N ARG A 958 15.41 18.76 21.65
CA ARG A 958 15.58 20.02 20.92
C ARG A 958 16.96 20.19 20.28
N CYS A 959 17.96 19.41 20.71
CA CYS A 959 19.25 19.33 20.01
C CYS A 959 19.12 18.74 18.60
N SER A 960 17.99 18.09 18.27
CA SER A 960 17.71 17.54 16.94
C SER A 960 17.89 18.52 15.80
N PHE A 961 17.60 19.82 16.00
CA PHE A 961 17.79 20.82 14.96
C PHE A 961 19.25 20.88 14.48
N ALA A 962 20.21 20.86 15.42
CA ALA A 962 21.62 20.93 15.06
C ALA A 962 22.06 19.73 14.25
N TRP A 963 21.66 18.52 14.67
CA TRP A 963 22.10 17.30 14.00
C TRP A 963 21.33 16.97 12.72
N ASN A 964 20.04 17.31 12.64
CA ASN A 964 19.26 17.09 11.42
C ASN A 964 19.63 18.08 10.30
N VAL A 965 20.00 19.33 10.65
CA VAL A 965 20.36 20.35 9.67
C VAL A 965 21.87 20.35 9.39
N ALA A 966 22.69 20.44 10.43
CA ALA A 966 24.14 20.60 10.33
C ALA A 966 24.93 19.31 10.62
N GLY A 967 24.27 18.17 10.85
CA GLY A 967 24.93 16.96 11.35
C GLY A 967 26.07 16.45 10.48
N ARG A 968 25.94 16.54 9.15
CA ARG A 968 27.01 16.13 8.23
C ARG A 968 28.25 17.03 8.37
N ALA A 969 28.05 18.35 8.36
CA ALA A 969 29.13 19.31 8.58
C ALA A 969 29.77 19.17 9.96
N LEU A 970 28.96 18.96 11.02
CA LEU A 970 29.44 18.74 12.39
C LEU A 970 30.28 17.47 12.51
N CYS A 971 29.82 16.36 11.94
CA CYS A 971 30.57 15.09 11.92
C CYS A 971 31.93 15.24 11.24
N MET A 972 31.97 15.90 10.07
CA MET A 972 33.22 16.14 9.35
C MET A 972 34.15 17.11 10.08
N LEU A 973 33.60 18.18 10.66
CA LEU A 973 34.38 19.12 11.47
C LEU A 973 35.03 18.39 12.65
N HIS A 974 34.29 17.52 13.33
CA HIS A 974 34.81 16.71 14.44
C HIS A 974 35.97 15.81 13.99
N ALA A 975 35.78 15.03 12.92
CA ALA A 975 36.80 14.13 12.39
C ALA A 975 38.06 14.89 11.93
N SER A 976 37.89 16.05 11.26
CA SER A 976 39.01 16.87 10.79
C SER A 976 39.91 17.37 11.93
N ARG A 977 39.32 17.71 13.08
CA ARG A 977 40.05 18.16 14.27
C ARG A 977 40.81 17.04 14.99
N GLN A 978 40.51 15.79 14.68
CA GLN A 978 41.25 14.62 15.16
C GLN A 978 42.42 14.22 14.25
N GLY A 979 42.72 15.01 13.20
CA GLY A 979 43.88 14.79 12.32
C GLY A 979 43.65 13.79 11.18
N GLU A 980 42.38 13.52 10.84
CA GLU A 980 42.02 12.52 9.84
C GLU A 980 41.81 13.13 8.45
N LYS A 981 42.32 12.49 7.39
CA LYS A 981 42.22 13.00 6.01
C LYS A 981 40.77 12.92 5.50
N CYS A 982 40.16 14.10 5.29
CA CYS A 982 38.79 14.39 4.83
C CYS A 982 38.38 13.79 3.47
N SER A 983 38.39 12.47 3.30
CA SER A 983 37.73 11.82 2.15
C SER A 983 36.78 10.69 2.54
N ILE A 984 36.92 10.14 3.75
CA ILE A 984 36.01 9.12 4.31
C ILE A 984 35.67 9.56 5.74
N PRO A 985 34.38 9.73 6.10
CA PRO A 985 33.96 10.21 7.42
C PRO A 985 33.98 9.04 8.41
N CYS A 986 35.18 8.56 8.76
CA CYS A 986 35.34 7.51 9.74
C CYS A 986 36.65 7.64 10.49
N SER A 987 36.54 7.60 11.83
CA SER A 987 37.70 7.70 12.67
C SER A 987 38.51 6.42 12.72
N THR A 988 39.79 6.53 12.40
CA THR A 988 40.77 5.45 12.46
C THR A 988 40.93 4.90 13.87
N THR A 989 40.71 5.74 14.89
CA THR A 989 40.74 5.32 16.30
C THR A 989 39.49 4.51 16.67
N VAL A 990 38.31 4.97 16.23
CA VAL A 990 37.03 4.27 16.41
C VAL A 990 37.04 2.93 15.67
N LEU A 991 37.62 2.88 14.48
CA LEU A 991 37.77 1.64 13.72
C LEU A 991 38.58 0.59 14.47
N LYS A 992 39.72 0.98 15.05
CA LYS A 992 40.51 0.07 15.90
C LYS A 992 39.71 -0.42 17.09
N GLU A 993 38.97 0.47 17.76
CA GLU A 993 38.12 0.11 18.91
C GLU A 993 36.97 -0.84 18.54
N ILE A 994 36.39 -0.71 17.33
CA ILE A 994 35.26 -1.52 16.87
C ILE A 994 35.71 -2.89 16.34
N LEU A 995 36.85 -2.94 15.66
CA LEU A 995 37.35 -4.13 14.98
C LEU A 995 38.25 -5.02 15.85
N GLY A 996 38.78 -4.48 16.96
CA GLY A 996 39.71 -5.18 17.85
C GLY A 996 41.16 -4.89 17.49
#